data_AF-A0A3D0R2N2-F1
#
_entry.id   AF-A0A3D0R2N2-F1
#
_cell.length_a   1.000
_cell.length_b   1.000
_cell.length_c   1.000
_cell.angle_alpha   90.00
_cell.angle_beta   90.00
_cell.angle_gamma   90.00
#
_symmetry.space_group_name_H-M   'P 1'
#
loop_
_entity.id
_entity.type
_entity.pdbx_description
1 polymer ?
#
loop_
_entity_poly.entity_id
_entity_poly.type
_entity_poly.pdbx_seq_one_letter_code
_entity_poly.pdbx_strand_id
1 'polypeptide(L)'
;MRQRGLLPAADHVLPHLPPAQRPDAGGGPAPCGHCPGQVVPLRGRVLHHAGASLGLHHPGDRLHGHQGRRAELARALHAEGLRLRRGTRHERLLRSGQRPVLLRHGHLRADLVAASDGAQVRAAAARRSGAVDRRGVLQLPRRPVRQGLRHRPRYERPHPQRLRRLRPGAARLRLPLPVRPGHRGLARPGALGRCRGPSVSEHEGRSPRTPQEEILCAVFAQVLGVGRVGIDDSFFELGGHSLLATRLTGRIRAALGADVPMHTVFEAPTVALLAEHLARGTGARRPALHERERPDEIPLSQTQRRLWFLNRLHGAAGHYNMPMAHRLRGELDIPALELALGDLVARHESLRTAYPDWDGRAQQIVLDPDEAPVKLPVDPVAEADLVGALSEEAGYLFDLTAETALRARLFKLAPDEHVLLLTVHHIACDGWSLLPLNRDLELAYTARRLGTEPDWPELPVQYTDYTLWQDELLGEQSDPNSLLNRQTAFWRGELAGMQDRLRTDLAAPHPESPSHRGGRVAAHVPQATHLALQKLARDTGTSVFMVVQAALAALLTRRGAGTDIAIGIPTAGRTDQGLDDLVGFFVNTLVLRTRTDSDPTFRELLFRVRTTDLAAFAHQDVPFDHLVQSLNPPRSPAWHPLIQVMLAFQNNESAELRLPGLAVRAEPVEEGITRFDLRFELFERFTDGRVPAGIDAGLSYALDLYAPEDAERLARDFTDLLNVVAGSPGLRLSELDRAPVQDLAERPSAKPSRPAGEPLRAAFVCSPYGQQWVGMGRTMFRTEPAFRSVLEECDRELARHTGWSLIHELFLDEPDARTDDVGVMQPIIFALQVGIARWLEAAGVPPMAIAGHSIGEVAACVVAGILDLPDAARLVHHYSDQQRRVTGPDCGMAAFGLSAEELAEHLTDGVSIAGRNGPRTTVLAGDRAELAAIVAELQARDVLCAMVRVDLPAHSPAIDPIMDDLERAIGTLTPRPGRIPMISSVTGEELDWRQATASYFANNLRRPVLLADATSHLLRDHDVLVEISAHPVLAHALQQSVDDADTGATVVTTMRRGEDDRTGLLDALRTLEGL
;
A
#
# COMPACT_ATOMS: atom_id res chain seq x y z
N MET A 1 -6.94 -63.39 39.67
CA MET A 1 -7.95 -64.40 40.04
C MET A 1 -9.33 -63.90 39.60
N ARG A 2 -10.26 -64.83 39.28
CA ARG A 2 -11.76 -64.78 39.19
C ARG A 2 -12.48 -63.48 39.65
N GLN A 3 -13.60 -62.98 39.08
CA GLN A 3 -14.66 -63.41 38.12
C GLN A 3 -15.09 -62.17 37.27
N ARG A 4 -15.68 -62.17 36.05
CA ARG A 4 -16.66 -62.99 35.27
C ARG A 4 -18.16 -62.63 35.45
N GLY A 5 -18.77 -62.08 34.39
CA GLY A 5 -20.23 -62.01 34.12
C GLY A 5 -20.69 -60.63 33.60
N LEU A 6 -21.68 -60.48 32.70
CA LEU A 6 -22.31 -61.38 31.72
C LEU A 6 -23.15 -60.52 30.74
N LEU A 7 -23.22 -60.87 29.45
CA LEU A 7 -24.13 -60.23 28.47
C LEU A 7 -25.59 -60.65 28.69
N PRO A 8 -26.55 -59.90 28.11
CA PRO A 8 -27.37 -60.52 27.07
C PRO A 8 -27.52 -59.66 25.80
N ALA A 9 -27.79 -60.32 24.69
CA ALA A 9 -28.18 -59.72 23.41
C ALA A 9 -29.70 -59.88 23.17
N ALA A 10 -30.28 -59.02 22.34
CA ALA A 10 -31.57 -59.26 21.69
C ALA A 10 -31.63 -58.50 20.35
N ASP A 11 -32.05 -59.19 19.30
CA ASP A 11 -32.21 -58.66 17.94
C ASP A 11 -33.44 -57.74 17.78
N HIS A 12 -33.47 -56.90 16.73
CA HIS A 12 -34.39 -57.11 15.60
C HIS A 12 -34.34 -56.03 14.48
N VAL A 13 -34.04 -56.52 13.27
CA VAL A 13 -34.77 -56.26 12.00
C VAL A 13 -34.62 -54.91 11.28
N LEU A 14 -33.89 -54.97 10.16
CA LEU A 14 -34.01 -54.11 8.98
C LEU A 14 -35.29 -54.44 8.17
N PRO A 15 -35.99 -53.45 7.59
CA PRO A 15 -36.91 -53.67 6.47
C PRO A 15 -36.24 -53.43 5.10
N HIS A 16 -36.54 -54.29 4.14
CA HIS A 16 -36.04 -54.23 2.75
C HIS A 16 -36.78 -53.21 1.86
N LEU A 17 -36.07 -52.76 0.82
CA LEU A 17 -36.62 -52.08 -0.37
C LEU A 17 -37.63 -52.93 -1.17
N PRO A 18 -38.66 -52.30 -1.78
CA PRO A 18 -39.30 -52.77 -3.01
C PRO A 18 -39.04 -51.82 -4.22
N PRO A 19 -39.32 -52.24 -5.47
CA PRO A 19 -38.65 -51.68 -6.66
C PRO A 19 -39.47 -50.74 -7.57
N ALA A 20 -38.72 -49.88 -8.27
CA ALA A 20 -38.90 -49.33 -9.62
C ALA A 20 -40.30 -48.95 -10.19
N GLN A 21 -40.42 -47.68 -10.61
CA GLN A 21 -41.25 -47.26 -11.76
C GLN A 21 -40.67 -46.00 -12.43
N ARG A 22 -40.69 -45.95 -13.77
CA ARG A 22 -40.46 -44.74 -14.58
C ARG A 22 -41.78 -43.97 -14.75
N PRO A 23 -41.71 -42.66 -15.04
CA PRO A 23 -42.37 -42.20 -16.27
C PRO A 23 -41.53 -41.22 -17.12
N ASP A 24 -41.97 -41.00 -18.36
CA ASP A 24 -41.34 -40.13 -19.37
C ASP A 24 -41.76 -38.65 -19.29
N ALA A 25 -40.87 -37.79 -19.82
CA ALA A 25 -41.07 -36.50 -20.51
C ALA A 25 -42.25 -35.53 -20.16
N GLY A 26 -41.91 -34.28 -19.83
CA GLY A 26 -42.85 -33.14 -19.86
C GLY A 26 -42.17 -31.79 -19.55
N GLY A 27 -42.00 -30.90 -20.54
CA GLY A 27 -41.03 -29.80 -20.49
C GLY A 27 -41.38 -28.47 -19.79
N GLY A 28 -40.30 -27.80 -19.34
CA GLY A 28 -40.14 -26.34 -19.24
C GLY A 28 -40.72 -25.63 -18.00
N PRO A 29 -40.34 -24.35 -17.72
CA PRO A 29 -39.25 -23.53 -18.30
C PRO A 29 -38.13 -23.22 -17.29
N ALA A 30 -37.01 -22.66 -17.76
CA ALA A 30 -35.94 -22.12 -16.90
C ALA A 30 -35.80 -20.59 -17.08
N PRO A 31 -35.81 -19.79 -15.98
CA PRO A 31 -35.43 -18.39 -16.03
C PRO A 31 -33.93 -18.16 -15.73
N CYS A 32 -33.41 -17.17 -16.42
CA CYS A 32 -32.11 -16.48 -16.29
C CYS A 32 -31.74 -16.15 -14.82
N GLY A 33 -30.47 -15.99 -14.40
CA GLY A 33 -29.17 -15.94 -15.10
C GLY A 33 -28.35 -14.73 -14.62
N HIS A 34 -27.01 -14.80 -14.56
CA HIS A 34 -26.02 -13.71 -14.79
C HIS A 34 -24.57 -14.19 -14.53
N CYS A 35 -23.76 -14.22 -15.59
CA CYS A 35 -22.29 -14.21 -15.57
C CYS A 35 -21.83 -13.51 -16.86
N PRO A 36 -20.90 -12.54 -16.84
CA PRO A 36 -20.64 -11.70 -17.99
C PRO A 36 -19.78 -12.41 -19.06
N GLY A 37 -20.41 -12.70 -20.21
CA GLY A 37 -19.74 -13.16 -21.43
C GLY A 37 -19.60 -12.04 -22.47
N GLN A 38 -18.53 -12.08 -23.26
CA GLN A 38 -18.22 -11.05 -24.27
C GLN A 38 -19.29 -10.97 -25.38
N VAL A 39 -19.72 -9.75 -25.72
CA VAL A 39 -20.65 -9.48 -26.82
C VAL A 39 -19.88 -9.06 -28.08
N VAL A 40 -20.17 -9.71 -29.21
CA VAL A 40 -19.71 -9.29 -30.55
C VAL A 40 -20.95 -8.97 -31.40
N PRO A 41 -21.03 -7.80 -32.05
CA PRO A 41 -22.23 -7.42 -32.79
C PRO A 41 -22.27 -8.04 -34.20
N LEU A 42 -23.39 -8.68 -34.54
CA LEU A 42 -23.73 -9.02 -35.92
C LEU A 42 -25.11 -8.44 -36.28
N ARG A 43 -25.12 -7.47 -37.19
CA ARG A 43 -26.36 -7.02 -37.88
C ARG A 43 -26.64 -7.96 -39.04
N GLY A 44 -27.79 -8.63 -39.01
CA GLY A 44 -28.34 -9.33 -40.18
C GLY A 44 -29.28 -8.44 -40.99
N ARG A 45 -29.13 -8.43 -42.32
CA ARG A 45 -30.25 -8.26 -43.27
C ARG A 45 -30.30 -9.49 -44.18
N VAL A 46 -31.51 -9.86 -44.56
CA VAL A 46 -31.89 -11.19 -45.07
C VAL A 46 -31.91 -11.22 -46.62
N LEU A 47 -32.09 -12.42 -47.18
CA LEU A 47 -32.45 -12.80 -48.57
C LEU A 47 -31.24 -13.23 -49.42
N HIS A 48 -31.24 -14.37 -50.15
CA HIS A 48 -32.29 -15.37 -50.44
C HIS A 48 -31.66 -16.78 -50.71
N HIS A 49 -32.53 -17.76 -51.01
CA HIS A 49 -32.32 -19.18 -51.44
C HIS A 49 -31.06 -19.49 -52.29
N ALA A 50 -30.56 -20.74 -52.39
CA ALA A 50 -31.13 -22.09 -52.15
C ALA A 50 -30.03 -23.01 -51.54
N GLY A 51 -30.31 -24.10 -50.81
CA GLY A 51 -30.99 -25.33 -51.26
C GLY A 51 -30.04 -26.20 -52.11
N ALA A 52 -29.73 -27.46 -51.80
CA ALA A 52 -30.15 -28.32 -50.68
C ALA A 52 -29.23 -29.57 -50.61
N SER A 53 -29.52 -30.47 -49.64
CA SER A 53 -29.32 -31.93 -49.70
C SER A 53 -27.96 -32.55 -49.32
N LEU A 54 -28.02 -33.34 -48.23
CA LEU A 54 -27.59 -34.76 -48.11
C LEU A 54 -26.14 -35.15 -48.50
N GLY A 55 -25.37 -35.88 -47.68
CA GLY A 55 -25.63 -36.47 -46.36
C GLY A 55 -24.65 -37.63 -46.05
N LEU A 56 -24.63 -38.10 -44.78
CA LEU A 56 -24.25 -39.45 -44.30
C LEU A 56 -22.93 -40.07 -44.87
N HIS A 57 -21.87 -40.34 -44.09
CA HIS A 57 -21.82 -41.47 -43.14
C HIS A 57 -20.50 -41.52 -42.32
N HIS A 58 -20.59 -41.94 -41.06
CA HIS A 58 -19.53 -42.63 -40.28
C HIS A 58 -19.51 -44.14 -40.65
N PRO A 59 -18.54 -45.02 -40.23
CA PRO A 59 -17.65 -44.92 -39.05
C PRO A 59 -16.17 -45.45 -39.25
N GLY A 60 -15.39 -45.58 -38.16
CA GLY A 60 -14.56 -46.80 -37.95
C GLY A 60 -13.01 -46.72 -37.90
N ASP A 61 -12.47 -46.45 -36.71
CA ASP A 61 -11.36 -47.16 -36.02
C ASP A 61 -10.00 -47.59 -36.66
N ARG A 62 -8.93 -47.21 -35.92
CA ARG A 62 -7.68 -47.95 -35.56
C ARG A 62 -6.35 -47.88 -36.39
N LEU A 63 -5.37 -47.29 -35.68
CA LEU A 63 -4.02 -47.78 -35.35
C LEU A 63 -2.81 -47.69 -36.33
N HIS A 64 -1.73 -47.14 -35.75
CA HIS A 64 -0.29 -47.28 -36.03
C HIS A 64 0.32 -46.73 -37.34
N GLY A 65 1.53 -46.15 -37.20
CA GLY A 65 2.47 -45.92 -38.30
C GLY A 65 3.23 -44.58 -38.23
N HIS A 66 4.47 -44.61 -37.71
CA HIS A 66 5.38 -43.47 -37.82
C HIS A 66 5.93 -43.30 -39.25
N GLN A 67 6.26 -42.04 -39.60
CA GLN A 67 7.09 -41.55 -40.73
C GLN A 67 6.36 -41.10 -42.02
N GLY A 68 6.65 -39.84 -42.42
CA GLY A 68 6.98 -39.55 -43.82
C GLY A 68 6.22 -38.42 -44.53
N ARG A 69 6.85 -37.22 -44.60
CA ARG A 69 6.64 -36.14 -45.62
C ARG A 69 5.25 -35.45 -45.58
N ARG A 70 5.07 -34.14 -45.77
CA ARG A 70 5.78 -33.06 -46.48
C ARG A 70 5.55 -32.99 -48.01
N ALA A 71 4.32 -32.66 -48.37
CA ALA A 71 3.77 -32.08 -49.62
C ALA A 71 2.24 -31.94 -49.33
N GLU A 72 1.41 -31.04 -49.87
CA GLU A 72 1.47 -29.95 -50.86
C GLU A 72 0.37 -28.94 -50.41
N LEU A 73 0.22 -27.70 -50.89
CA LEU A 73 0.10 -27.22 -52.27
C LEU A 73 0.45 -25.72 -52.34
N ALA A 74 0.68 -25.17 -53.54
CA ALA A 74 1.12 -23.79 -53.73
C ALA A 74 0.44 -23.11 -54.94
N ARG A 75 0.68 -21.79 -55.07
CA ARG A 75 0.35 -20.86 -56.19
C ARG A 75 -1.07 -20.28 -56.10
N ALA A 76 -1.32 -19.02 -56.51
CA ALA A 76 -0.53 -18.07 -57.30
C ALA A 76 -0.63 -16.63 -56.69
N LEU A 77 0.14 -15.58 -57.06
CA LEU A 77 1.02 -15.31 -58.22
C LEU A 77 2.20 -14.38 -57.81
N HIS A 78 3.09 -14.05 -58.75
CA HIS A 78 4.44 -13.47 -58.55
C HIS A 78 4.55 -11.96 -58.84
N ALA A 79 5.54 -11.30 -58.22
CA ALA A 79 6.60 -10.56 -58.93
C ALA A 79 7.89 -10.46 -58.08
N GLU A 80 9.05 -10.62 -58.73
CA GLU A 80 10.44 -10.19 -58.44
C GLU A 80 10.88 -9.80 -56.99
N GLY A 81 12.06 -10.18 -56.47
CA GLY A 81 13.16 -10.97 -57.04
C GLY A 81 14.37 -11.03 -56.07
N LEU A 82 15.22 -12.06 -56.24
CA LEU A 82 16.47 -12.34 -55.51
C LEU A 82 16.40 -12.81 -54.04
N ARG A 83 17.30 -13.74 -53.72
CA ARG A 83 17.37 -14.57 -52.50
C ARG A 83 18.63 -14.21 -51.69
N LEU A 84 18.68 -14.57 -50.40
CA LEU A 84 19.81 -15.39 -49.88
C LEU A 84 19.54 -16.04 -48.50
N ARG A 85 19.85 -17.35 -48.45
CA ARG A 85 20.19 -18.28 -47.34
C ARG A 85 19.61 -18.12 -45.91
N ARG A 86 19.08 -19.25 -45.42
CA ARG A 86 18.74 -19.53 -44.01
C ARG A 86 19.99 -19.77 -43.13
N GLY A 87 19.93 -19.29 -41.89
CA GLY A 87 20.61 -19.86 -40.71
C GLY A 87 19.59 -20.46 -39.73
N THR A 88 20.04 -21.30 -38.79
CA THR A 88 19.18 -22.23 -38.00
C THR A 88 18.60 -21.68 -36.69
N ARG A 89 17.50 -22.29 -36.23
CA ARG A 89 16.90 -22.09 -34.90
C ARG A 89 17.78 -22.70 -33.79
N HIS A 90 18.01 -21.97 -32.70
CA HIS A 90 17.61 -22.35 -31.33
C HIS A 90 18.08 -21.30 -30.32
N GLU A 91 17.13 -20.67 -29.61
CA GLU A 91 17.19 -20.30 -28.19
C GLU A 91 15.90 -19.53 -27.83
N ARG A 92 15.26 -19.86 -26.71
CA ARG A 92 14.16 -19.10 -26.11
C ARG A 92 14.53 -18.83 -24.66
N LEU A 93 14.59 -17.56 -24.29
CA LEU A 93 14.68 -17.10 -22.91
C LEU A 93 13.30 -16.57 -22.51
N LEU A 94 12.68 -17.22 -21.53
CA LEU A 94 11.49 -16.72 -20.86
C LEU A 94 11.92 -15.70 -19.80
N ARG A 95 11.22 -14.56 -19.73
CA ARG A 95 11.21 -13.69 -18.56
C ARG A 95 9.84 -13.76 -17.88
N SER A 96 9.85 -13.45 -16.59
CA SER A 96 8.76 -13.60 -15.62
C SER A 96 7.47 -12.87 -15.99
N GLY A 97 6.33 -13.52 -15.67
CA GLY A 97 5.05 -12.88 -15.42
C GLY A 97 4.26 -12.41 -16.66
N GLN A 98 3.49 -13.32 -17.28
CA GLN A 98 2.17 -13.03 -17.88
C GLN A 98 1.52 -14.29 -18.50
N ARG A 99 0.18 -14.33 -18.53
CA ARG A 99 -0.59 -15.17 -19.46
C ARG A 99 -0.69 -14.45 -20.82
N PRO A 100 -0.74 -15.17 -21.96
CA PRO A 100 -0.67 -14.55 -23.28
C PRO A 100 -2.01 -13.97 -23.75
N VAL A 101 -2.00 -12.73 -24.23
CA VAL A 101 -3.05 -12.16 -25.09
C VAL A 101 -2.40 -11.63 -26.37
N LEU A 102 -3.04 -11.88 -27.51
CA LEU A 102 -2.55 -11.50 -28.84
C LEU A 102 -2.56 -9.98 -29.04
N LEU A 103 -1.40 -9.38 -29.33
CA LEU A 103 -1.31 -8.13 -30.08
C LEU A 103 -0.31 -8.23 -31.23
N ARG A 104 -0.74 -7.80 -32.42
CA ARG A 104 0.02 -7.91 -33.68
C ARG A 104 1.17 -6.91 -33.68
N HIS A 105 2.39 -7.37 -33.92
CA HIS A 105 3.51 -6.48 -34.28
C HIS A 105 3.35 -6.01 -35.73
N GLY A 106 3.09 -4.72 -35.92
CA GLY A 106 3.09 -4.03 -37.21
C GLY A 106 4.04 -2.84 -37.19
N HIS A 107 5.16 -2.98 -37.89
CA HIS A 107 6.08 -1.92 -38.36
C HIS A 107 6.76 -0.99 -37.32
N LEU A 108 8.07 -1.20 -37.17
CA LEU A 108 9.01 -0.16 -36.80
C LEU A 108 10.33 -0.34 -37.56
N ARG A 109 10.52 0.41 -38.66
CA ARG A 109 11.82 0.83 -39.24
C ARG A 109 11.68 1.67 -40.52
N ALA A 110 11.82 2.98 -40.34
CA ALA A 110 12.21 4.05 -41.28
C ALA A 110 12.35 5.31 -40.39
N ASP A 111 13.37 6.17 -40.45
CA ASP A 111 14.58 6.21 -41.27
C ASP A 111 15.77 6.77 -40.46
N LEU A 112 17.00 6.50 -40.91
CA LEU A 112 18.21 7.11 -40.36
C LEU A 112 19.38 7.04 -41.37
N VAL A 113 19.55 8.06 -42.23
CA VAL A 113 20.86 8.50 -42.78
C VAL A 113 20.80 9.97 -43.25
N ALA A 114 21.40 10.86 -42.47
CA ALA A 114 22.22 12.01 -42.90
C ALA A 114 22.81 12.64 -41.61
N ALA A 115 24.11 12.92 -41.45
CA ALA A 115 25.26 12.70 -42.32
C ALA A 115 26.41 12.02 -41.55
N SER A 116 27.39 11.49 -42.29
CA SER A 116 28.50 10.70 -41.77
C SER A 116 29.58 11.53 -41.07
N ASP A 117 30.19 10.98 -40.00
CA ASP A 117 31.64 10.79 -40.00
C ASP A 117 32.13 9.72 -39.00
N GLY A 118 33.22 9.00 -39.33
CA GLY A 118 34.16 8.52 -38.30
C GLY A 118 34.01 7.17 -37.56
N ALA A 119 33.92 6.04 -38.28
CA ALA A 119 34.60 4.75 -37.95
C ALA A 119 34.20 3.82 -36.73
N GLN A 120 33.71 2.63 -37.11
CA GLN A 120 34.15 1.26 -36.70
C GLN A 120 33.74 0.54 -35.37
N VAL A 121 32.62 -0.21 -35.46
CA VAL A 121 32.38 -1.64 -35.11
C VAL A 121 33.02 -2.29 -33.84
N ARG A 122 32.20 -2.95 -32.98
CA ARG A 122 32.22 -4.43 -32.66
C ARG A 122 31.37 -4.86 -31.46
N ALA A 123 30.94 -6.13 -31.46
CA ALA A 123 30.08 -6.76 -30.46
C ALA A 123 30.81 -7.76 -29.54
N ALA A 124 30.26 -8.01 -28.34
CA ALA A 124 30.54 -9.12 -27.41
C ALA A 124 29.36 -9.21 -26.40
N ALA A 125 28.67 -10.32 -26.12
CA ALA A 125 29.06 -11.67 -25.65
C ALA A 125 29.13 -11.79 -24.11
N ALA A 126 28.46 -12.79 -23.53
CA ALA A 126 28.23 -12.96 -22.09
C ALA A 126 29.05 -14.11 -21.45
N ARG A 127 29.36 -14.01 -20.13
CA ARG A 127 29.84 -15.10 -19.25
C ARG A 127 29.42 -14.87 -17.78
N ARG A 128 29.38 -15.97 -16.99
CA ARG A 128 29.00 -16.05 -15.55
C ARG A 128 30.21 -16.28 -14.62
N SER A 129 29.96 -16.23 -13.29
CA SER A 129 30.85 -16.43 -12.12
C SER A 129 31.79 -15.25 -11.80
N GLY A 130 32.11 -14.92 -10.54
CA GLY A 130 31.68 -15.45 -9.22
C GLY A 130 32.08 -14.43 -8.12
N ALA A 131 31.62 -14.60 -6.88
CA ALA A 131 31.83 -13.60 -5.82
C ALA A 131 33.22 -13.65 -5.17
N VAL A 132 33.83 -12.47 -4.92
CA VAL A 132 34.61 -12.03 -3.73
C VAL A 132 35.05 -10.57 -3.96
N ASP A 133 35.08 -9.77 -2.90
CA ASP A 133 35.32 -8.31 -2.91
C ASP A 133 36.77 -7.89 -3.28
N ARG A 134 36.92 -6.83 -4.12
CA ARG A 134 37.84 -5.67 -3.92
C ARG A 134 37.77 -4.63 -5.05
N ARG A 135 38.07 -3.35 -4.69
CA ARG A 135 37.84 -2.11 -5.47
C ARG A 135 39.10 -1.55 -6.19
N GLY A 136 38.89 -0.60 -7.11
CA GLY A 136 39.89 0.32 -7.69
C GLY A 136 39.27 1.66 -8.15
N VAL A 137 40.04 2.76 -8.17
CA VAL A 137 39.57 4.17 -8.26
C VAL A 137 40.21 4.92 -9.45
N LEU A 138 39.56 5.98 -9.97
CA LEU A 138 40.09 6.90 -11.00
C LEU A 138 40.30 8.34 -10.45
N GLN A 139 41.29 9.08 -10.96
CA GLN A 139 41.59 10.48 -10.61
C GLN A 139 41.61 11.40 -11.86
N LEU A 140 41.28 12.68 -11.66
CA LEU A 140 41.34 13.75 -12.67
C LEU A 140 42.30 14.89 -12.23
N PRO A 141 43.01 15.58 -13.16
CA PRO A 141 43.96 16.62 -12.84
C PRO A 141 43.34 18.03 -12.76
N ARG A 142 43.70 18.83 -11.74
CA ARG A 142 43.42 20.28 -11.68
C ARG A 142 44.64 21.12 -12.09
N ARG A 143 44.40 22.22 -12.82
CA ARG A 143 45.36 23.32 -13.04
C ARG A 143 45.04 24.53 -12.14
N PRO A 144 46.00 25.42 -11.86
CA PRO A 144 45.92 26.35 -10.73
C PRO A 144 45.38 27.74 -11.09
N VAL A 145 44.70 28.38 -10.13
CA VAL A 145 44.38 29.82 -10.13
C VAL A 145 45.27 30.53 -9.10
N ARG A 146 45.75 31.74 -9.44
CA ARG A 146 46.65 32.53 -8.59
C ARG A 146 45.88 33.32 -7.51
N GLN A 147 46.51 33.52 -6.36
CA GLN A 147 45.98 34.33 -5.25
C GLN A 147 46.18 35.84 -5.46
N GLY A 148 45.21 36.63 -4.99
CA GLY A 148 45.37 38.02 -4.53
C GLY A 148 45.43 38.07 -2.99
N LEU A 149 46.01 39.13 -2.42
CA LEU A 149 46.48 39.20 -1.02
C LEU A 149 45.60 40.02 -0.07
N ARG A 150 45.89 39.89 1.24
CA ARG A 150 45.46 40.69 2.43
C ARG A 150 44.20 40.15 3.14
N HIS A 151 44.09 40.08 4.48
CA HIS A 151 44.96 40.46 5.62
C HIS A 151 44.99 39.35 6.72
N ARG A 152 45.91 39.45 7.70
CA ARG A 152 46.01 38.64 8.95
C ARG A 152 46.02 39.58 10.17
N PRO A 153 45.58 39.13 11.36
CA PRO A 153 46.49 38.53 12.38
C PRO A 153 45.95 37.16 12.91
N ARG A 154 46.73 36.12 13.29
CA ARG A 154 47.75 35.95 14.37
C ARG A 154 47.18 36.22 15.78
N TYR A 155 47.27 35.35 16.80
CA TYR A 155 48.24 34.29 17.16
C TYR A 155 47.56 33.15 17.98
N GLU A 156 48.13 31.97 18.28
CA GLU A 156 48.98 31.05 17.49
C GLU A 156 48.87 29.60 18.05
N ARG A 157 49.69 29.15 19.04
CA ARG A 157 49.82 27.74 19.61
C ARG A 157 50.52 27.76 21.02
N PRO A 158 51.02 26.67 21.72
CA PRO A 158 51.14 25.22 21.41
C PRO A 158 51.08 24.13 22.56
N HIS A 159 50.34 23.02 22.36
CA HIS A 159 50.84 21.59 22.45
C HIS A 159 51.40 21.05 23.83
N PRO A 160 52.00 19.83 23.97
CA PRO A 160 51.75 18.49 23.37
C PRO A 160 51.82 17.25 24.35
N GLN A 161 51.54 16.04 23.78
CA GLN A 161 52.10 14.67 24.07
C GLN A 161 51.25 13.69 24.92
N ARG A 162 51.19 12.36 24.69
CA ARG A 162 51.64 11.37 23.66
C ARG A 162 50.99 9.99 24.00
N LEU A 163 50.96 8.90 23.21
CA LEU A 163 50.94 8.59 21.76
C LEU A 163 50.81 7.05 21.59
N ARG A 164 50.04 6.52 20.60
CA ARG A 164 50.28 5.31 19.75
C ARG A 164 48.97 4.90 19.03
N ARG A 165 48.91 4.49 17.75
CA ARG A 165 49.92 4.36 16.66
C ARG A 165 49.20 4.32 15.30
N LEU A 166 49.72 4.99 14.27
CA LEU A 166 49.33 4.85 12.85
C LEU A 166 50.47 5.40 11.94
N ARG A 167 50.46 5.06 10.63
CA ARG A 167 51.31 5.57 9.50
C ARG A 167 52.74 4.98 9.33
N PRO A 168 53.45 5.21 8.17
CA PRO A 168 53.04 5.15 6.74
C PRO A 168 54.17 4.70 5.74
N GLY A 169 53.94 4.84 4.41
CA GLY A 169 54.97 5.12 3.38
C GLY A 169 54.55 4.69 1.95
N ALA A 170 55.02 5.25 0.82
CA ALA A 170 55.74 6.50 0.47
C ALA A 170 55.62 6.78 -1.06
N ALA A 171 56.15 7.90 -1.60
CA ALA A 171 55.92 8.39 -2.98
C ALA A 171 57.12 8.27 -3.95
N ARG A 172 56.92 8.44 -5.29
CA ARG A 172 57.95 8.86 -6.30
C ARG A 172 57.36 9.31 -7.67
N LEU A 173 58.20 9.57 -8.69
CA LEU A 173 58.13 10.75 -9.57
C LEU A 173 58.53 10.52 -11.08
N ARG A 174 57.94 11.31 -12.02
CA ARG A 174 58.48 11.86 -13.32
C ARG A 174 58.60 11.06 -14.66
N LEU A 175 57.95 11.65 -15.72
CA LEU A 175 58.46 12.07 -17.07
C LEU A 175 58.80 11.01 -18.20
N PRO A 176 58.92 11.36 -19.52
CA PRO A 176 57.96 10.87 -20.55
C PRO A 176 58.51 10.25 -21.88
N LEU A 177 57.58 9.64 -22.66
CA LEU A 177 57.56 9.42 -24.14
C LEU A 177 58.69 8.58 -24.80
N PRO A 178 58.38 7.70 -25.78
CA PRO A 178 58.13 8.12 -27.18
C PRO A 178 57.05 7.33 -27.96
N VAL A 179 56.81 7.73 -29.21
CA VAL A 179 55.83 7.17 -30.17
C VAL A 179 56.56 6.41 -31.29
N ARG A 180 56.07 5.22 -31.71
CA ARG A 180 55.81 4.80 -33.13
C ARG A 180 55.46 3.29 -33.26
N PRO A 181 54.90 2.82 -34.40
CA PRO A 181 53.81 1.84 -34.36
C PRO A 181 54.13 0.45 -34.93
N GLY A 182 53.23 -0.51 -34.68
CA GLY A 182 52.97 -1.63 -35.59
C GLY A 182 52.88 -3.02 -34.95
N HIS A 183 52.07 -3.86 -35.60
CA HIS A 183 51.93 -5.31 -35.45
C HIS A 183 51.01 -5.92 -34.37
N ARG A 184 50.53 -7.12 -34.74
CA ARG A 184 49.39 -7.87 -34.21
C ARG A 184 49.83 -8.77 -33.05
N GLY A 185 49.01 -8.89 -32.02
CA GLY A 185 49.16 -9.93 -30.99
C GLY A 185 48.11 -9.83 -29.90
N LEU A 186 47.30 -10.87 -29.72
CA LEU A 186 46.35 -10.97 -28.61
C LEU A 186 47.07 -11.39 -27.33
N ALA A 187 46.90 -10.62 -26.25
CA ALA A 187 47.24 -11.02 -24.88
C ALA A 187 45.96 -11.08 -24.02
N ARG A 188 45.96 -11.94 -23.00
CA ARG A 188 44.80 -12.27 -22.15
C ARG A 188 44.82 -11.50 -20.79
N PRO A 189 43.75 -11.55 -19.97
CA PRO A 189 43.26 -10.37 -19.23
C PRO A 189 43.68 -10.29 -17.75
N GLY A 190 43.48 -9.12 -17.13
CA GLY A 190 43.47 -8.96 -15.67
C GLY A 190 43.02 -7.58 -15.18
N ALA A 191 42.29 -7.58 -14.05
CA ALA A 191 42.04 -6.45 -13.13
C ALA A 191 41.14 -5.26 -13.54
N LEU A 192 39.81 -5.47 -13.49
CA LEU A 192 38.84 -4.43 -13.06
C LEU A 192 37.68 -5.07 -12.26
N GLY A 193 37.47 -4.60 -11.01
CA GLY A 193 36.39 -5.03 -10.11
C GLY A 193 35.26 -3.99 -9.98
N ARG A 194 34.06 -4.42 -9.53
CA ARG A 194 32.81 -3.60 -9.46
C ARG A 194 32.32 -3.33 -8.04
N CYS A 195 31.57 -2.22 -7.87
CA CYS A 195 30.45 -1.95 -6.95
C CYS A 195 29.79 -0.62 -7.41
N ARG A 196 28.49 -0.30 -7.24
CA ARG A 196 27.36 -0.93 -6.53
C ARG A 196 26.01 -0.37 -7.07
N GLY A 197 24.92 -1.16 -6.96
CA GLY A 197 23.55 -0.73 -6.57
C GLY A 197 22.68 0.15 -7.51
N PRO A 198 21.34 -0.02 -7.50
CA PRO A 198 20.39 0.92 -8.12
C PRO A 198 20.21 2.18 -7.27
N SER A 199 19.87 3.31 -7.91
CA SER A 199 19.53 4.57 -7.25
C SER A 199 18.14 4.50 -6.62
N VAL A 200 18.07 4.74 -5.31
CA VAL A 200 16.83 4.80 -4.52
C VAL A 200 16.17 6.16 -4.71
N SER A 201 14.85 6.21 -4.85
CA SER A 201 14.06 7.45 -4.86
C SER A 201 14.17 8.19 -3.53
N GLU A 202 14.32 9.52 -3.59
CA GLU A 202 14.46 10.34 -2.38
C GLU A 202 13.10 10.87 -1.90
N HIS A 203 12.74 10.51 -0.67
CA HIS A 203 11.61 11.11 0.05
C HIS A 203 12.04 12.49 0.63
N GLU A 204 11.21 13.52 0.47
CA GLU A 204 11.49 14.93 0.84
C GLU A 204 11.24 15.30 2.32
N GLY A 205 11.19 14.31 3.22
CA GLY A 205 11.23 14.61 4.65
C GLY A 205 12.60 15.17 5.06
N ARG A 206 12.67 15.89 6.19
CA ARG A 206 13.97 16.33 6.72
C ARG A 206 14.85 15.10 6.98
N SER A 207 16.11 15.17 6.57
CA SER A 207 17.07 14.09 6.86
C SER A 207 17.25 13.91 8.37
N PRO A 208 17.48 12.67 8.84
CA PRO A 208 17.77 12.41 10.24
C PRO A 208 19.00 13.21 10.70
N ARG A 209 18.82 13.87 11.84
CA ARG A 209 19.77 14.83 12.45
C ARG A 209 20.60 14.16 13.55
N THR A 210 20.14 13.02 14.04
CA THR A 210 20.80 12.22 15.08
C THR A 210 20.91 10.75 14.65
N PRO A 211 21.88 9.98 15.16
CA PRO A 211 21.96 8.53 14.91
C PRO A 211 20.71 7.77 15.36
N GLN A 212 19.97 8.31 16.33
CA GLN A 212 18.70 7.74 16.78
C GLN A 212 17.59 7.95 15.75
N GLU A 213 17.50 9.15 15.16
CA GLU A 213 16.59 9.42 14.04
C GLU A 213 16.97 8.58 12.80
N GLU A 214 18.27 8.37 12.51
CA GLU A 214 18.72 7.50 11.42
C GLU A 214 18.21 6.05 11.59
N ILE A 215 18.34 5.50 12.80
CA ILE A 215 17.87 4.16 13.14
C ILE A 215 16.35 4.08 13.07
N LEU A 216 15.63 5.07 13.60
CA LEU A 216 14.16 5.12 13.55
C LEU A 216 13.64 5.20 12.11
N CYS A 217 14.22 6.05 11.25
CA CYS A 217 13.92 6.12 9.82
C CYS A 217 14.13 4.77 9.12
N ALA A 218 15.24 4.08 9.40
CA ALA A 218 15.53 2.77 8.84
C ALA A 218 14.51 1.70 9.31
N VAL A 219 14.15 1.71 10.59
CA VAL A 219 13.14 0.79 11.15
C VAL A 219 11.75 1.08 10.57
N PHE A 220 11.32 2.34 10.49
CA PHE A 220 10.07 2.74 9.83
C PHE A 220 10.03 2.22 8.39
N ALA A 221 11.08 2.48 7.59
CA ALA A 221 11.17 2.04 6.20
C ALA A 221 11.05 0.51 6.07
N GLN A 222 11.74 -0.24 6.94
CA GLN A 222 11.74 -1.70 6.96
C GLN A 222 10.39 -2.30 7.43
N VAL A 223 9.63 -1.60 8.27
CA VAL A 223 8.30 -2.04 8.74
C VAL A 223 7.23 -1.71 7.71
N LEU A 224 7.29 -0.50 7.14
CA LEU A 224 6.35 -0.01 6.13
C LEU A 224 6.65 -0.57 4.73
N GLY A 225 7.79 -1.21 4.51
CA GLY A 225 8.18 -1.78 3.21
C GLY A 225 8.45 -0.71 2.13
N VAL A 226 8.89 0.48 2.54
CA VAL A 226 9.17 1.63 1.65
C VAL A 226 10.68 1.89 1.54
N GLY A 227 11.12 2.55 0.47
CA GLY A 227 12.55 2.71 0.14
C GLY A 227 13.33 3.62 1.10
N ARG A 228 12.69 4.67 1.62
CA ARG A 228 13.18 5.57 2.67
C ARG A 228 11.97 6.11 3.45
N VAL A 229 12.25 6.64 4.65
CA VAL A 229 11.30 7.41 5.46
C VAL A 229 12.05 8.62 6.01
N GLY A 230 11.51 9.82 5.85
CA GLY A 230 12.03 11.06 6.44
C GLY A 230 11.57 11.25 7.88
N ILE A 231 12.19 12.16 8.64
CA ILE A 231 11.87 12.24 10.09
C ILE A 231 10.45 12.73 10.41
N ASP A 232 9.82 13.42 9.46
CA ASP A 232 8.49 14.02 9.61
C ASP A 232 7.37 13.19 8.98
N ASP A 233 7.72 12.08 8.31
CA ASP A 233 6.74 11.24 7.63
C ASP A 233 5.91 10.49 8.69
N SER A 234 4.58 10.64 8.64
CA SER A 234 3.66 9.97 9.55
C SER A 234 3.56 8.48 9.22
N PHE A 235 3.75 7.65 10.24
CA PHE A 235 3.66 6.19 10.14
C PHE A 235 2.36 5.73 9.49
N PHE A 236 1.23 6.32 9.90
CA PHE A 236 -0.11 5.93 9.41
C PHE A 236 -0.42 6.51 8.03
N GLU A 237 0.19 7.63 7.62
CA GLU A 237 0.05 8.17 6.27
C GLU A 237 0.80 7.32 5.24
N LEU A 238 1.95 6.76 5.62
CA LEU A 238 2.71 5.80 4.82
C LEU A 238 2.07 4.37 4.78
N GLY A 239 0.82 4.22 5.21
CA GLY A 239 0.10 2.95 5.24
C GLY A 239 0.38 2.08 6.47
N GLY A 240 0.95 2.65 7.54
CA GLY A 240 1.04 2.01 8.83
C GLY A 240 -0.32 1.81 9.48
N HIS A 241 -0.46 0.74 10.25
CA HIS A 241 -1.67 0.37 10.99
C HIS A 241 -1.28 -0.33 12.29
N SER A 242 -2.22 -0.59 13.20
CA SER A 242 -1.94 -1.10 14.56
C SER A 242 -0.99 -2.30 14.59
N LEU A 243 -1.14 -3.26 13.67
CA LEU A 243 -0.25 -4.41 13.57
C LEU A 243 1.18 -4.07 13.13
N LEU A 244 1.36 -3.19 12.13
CA LEU A 244 2.67 -2.68 11.79
C LEU A 244 3.24 -1.81 12.92
N ALA A 245 2.41 -1.12 13.70
CA ALA A 245 2.84 -0.40 14.90
C ALA A 245 3.39 -1.37 15.97
N THR A 246 2.82 -2.56 16.15
CA THR A 246 3.43 -3.61 16.99
C THR A 246 4.81 -4.03 16.48
N ARG A 247 4.96 -4.27 15.16
CA ARG A 247 6.27 -4.59 14.56
C ARG A 247 7.25 -3.43 14.76
N LEU A 248 6.79 -2.19 14.63
CA LEU A 248 7.58 -0.98 14.85
C LEU A 248 8.13 -0.93 16.27
N THR A 249 7.29 -1.07 17.31
CA THR A 249 7.75 -1.02 18.70
C THR A 249 8.75 -2.14 19.03
N GLY A 250 8.51 -3.36 18.52
CA GLY A 250 9.45 -4.47 18.65
C GLY A 250 10.82 -4.20 18.00
N ARG A 251 10.85 -3.65 16.77
CA ARG A 251 12.10 -3.32 16.08
C ARG A 251 12.81 -2.10 16.66
N ILE A 252 12.08 -1.10 17.18
CA ILE A 252 12.67 0.01 17.96
C ILE A 252 13.38 -0.56 19.19
N ARG A 253 12.75 -1.52 19.91
CA ARG A 253 13.38 -2.17 21.07
C ARG A 253 14.65 -2.93 20.68
N ALA A 254 14.63 -3.70 19.60
CA ALA A 254 15.81 -4.42 19.12
C ALA A 254 16.96 -3.48 18.69
N ALA A 255 16.64 -2.38 18.00
CA ALA A 255 17.65 -1.49 17.42
C ALA A 255 18.20 -0.42 18.41
N LEU A 256 17.39 0.02 19.37
CA LEU A 256 17.74 1.10 20.32
C LEU A 256 17.76 0.67 21.79
N GLY A 257 17.31 -0.54 22.12
CA GLY A 257 17.24 -1.04 23.51
C GLY A 257 16.23 -0.31 24.40
N ALA A 258 15.26 0.36 23.78
CA ALA A 258 14.24 1.19 24.43
C ALA A 258 12.83 0.73 24.08
N ASP A 259 11.94 0.67 25.07
CA ASP A 259 10.55 0.25 24.87
C ASP A 259 9.67 1.46 24.53
N VAL A 260 8.89 1.34 23.45
CA VAL A 260 7.91 2.36 23.02
C VAL A 260 6.51 1.78 23.22
N PRO A 261 5.69 2.33 24.14
CA PRO A 261 4.30 1.94 24.27
C PRO A 261 3.50 2.19 22.98
N MET A 262 2.48 1.37 22.70
CA MET A 262 1.69 1.53 21.48
C MET A 262 0.97 2.89 21.39
N HIS A 263 0.44 3.42 22.52
CA HIS A 263 -0.18 4.75 22.53
C HIS A 263 0.79 5.84 22.04
N THR A 264 2.07 5.73 22.38
CA THR A 264 3.11 6.67 21.97
C THR A 264 3.28 6.70 20.46
N VAL A 265 3.11 5.58 19.74
CA VAL A 265 3.17 5.58 18.27
C VAL A 265 1.99 6.34 17.66
N PHE A 266 0.82 6.37 18.32
CA PHE A 266 -0.36 7.12 17.87
C PHE A 266 -0.34 8.60 18.27
N GLU A 267 0.33 8.96 19.37
CA GLU A 267 0.54 10.35 19.82
C GLU A 267 1.73 11.02 19.10
N ALA A 268 2.77 10.23 18.81
CA ALA A 268 3.98 10.62 18.11
C ALA A 268 4.14 9.77 16.82
N PRO A 269 3.31 10.02 15.77
CA PRO A 269 3.32 9.17 14.57
C PRO A 269 4.54 9.36 13.67
N THR A 270 5.41 10.34 13.93
CA THR A 270 6.61 10.61 13.14
C THR A 270 7.88 10.22 13.88
N VAL A 271 8.96 9.94 13.13
CA VAL A 271 10.27 9.61 13.69
C VAL A 271 10.81 10.74 14.59
N ALA A 272 10.60 12.01 14.23
CA ALA A 272 11.02 13.16 15.03
C ALA A 272 10.34 13.18 16.40
N LEU A 273 9.02 12.97 16.45
CA LEU A 273 8.25 12.95 17.70
C LEU A 273 8.60 11.73 18.56
N LEU A 274 8.83 10.56 17.96
CA LEU A 274 9.32 9.38 18.67
C LEU A 274 10.73 9.54 19.22
N ALA A 275 11.63 10.19 18.47
CA ALA A 275 12.97 10.50 18.94
C ALA A 275 12.94 11.40 20.17
N GLU A 276 12.06 12.42 20.19
CA GLU A 276 11.84 13.25 21.37
C GLU A 276 11.25 12.47 22.56
N HIS A 277 10.27 11.59 22.34
CA HIS A 277 9.70 10.79 23.43
C HIS A 277 10.75 9.84 24.03
N LEU A 278 11.52 9.17 23.19
CA LEU A 278 12.61 8.29 23.60
C LEU A 278 13.72 9.05 24.35
N ALA A 279 14.03 10.29 23.95
CA ALA A 279 14.99 11.15 24.63
C ALA A 279 14.54 11.57 26.06
N ARG A 280 13.24 11.49 26.36
CA ARG A 280 12.67 11.75 27.70
C ARG A 280 12.77 10.54 28.65
N GLY A 281 13.18 9.36 28.16
CA GLY A 281 13.67 8.25 28.99
C GLY A 281 12.64 7.52 29.86
N THR A 282 11.41 7.33 29.36
CA THR A 282 10.23 6.93 30.14
C THR A 282 9.91 5.42 30.18
N GLY A 283 10.59 4.58 29.39
CA GLY A 283 10.28 3.14 29.28
C GLY A 283 10.93 2.26 30.34
N ALA A 284 10.15 1.39 30.99
CA ALA A 284 10.69 0.28 31.79
C ALA A 284 11.36 -0.75 30.85
N ARG A 285 12.56 -1.23 31.23
CA ARG A 285 13.38 -2.08 30.36
C ARG A 285 12.91 -3.53 30.42
N ARG A 286 12.24 -4.01 29.36
CA ARG A 286 11.90 -5.43 29.19
C ARG A 286 13.16 -6.30 29.06
N PRO A 287 13.16 -7.57 29.53
CA PRO A 287 14.25 -8.51 29.27
C PRO A 287 14.40 -8.77 27.77
N ALA A 288 15.64 -8.96 27.31
CA ALA A 288 15.93 -9.24 25.90
C ALA A 288 15.62 -10.70 25.56
N LEU A 289 15.03 -10.93 24.37
CA LEU A 289 14.88 -12.27 23.81
C LEU A 289 16.22 -12.71 23.18
N HIS A 290 16.68 -13.89 23.58
CA HIS A 290 17.92 -14.54 23.13
C HIS A 290 17.82 -16.04 23.44
N GLU A 291 18.71 -16.84 22.84
CA GLU A 291 18.88 -18.27 23.14
C GLU A 291 19.12 -18.47 24.65
N ARG A 292 18.48 -19.48 25.25
CA ARG A 292 18.50 -19.74 26.68
C ARG A 292 18.98 -21.14 27.02
N GLU A 293 19.63 -21.26 28.17
CA GLU A 293 19.90 -22.56 28.78
C GLU A 293 18.57 -23.25 29.08
N ARG A 294 18.34 -24.41 28.44
CA ARG A 294 17.09 -25.15 28.54
C ARG A 294 17.11 -25.98 29.83
N PRO A 295 16.11 -25.86 30.72
CA PRO A 295 15.97 -26.78 31.84
C PRO A 295 15.62 -28.19 31.32
N ASP A 296 15.90 -29.22 32.13
CA ASP A 296 15.47 -30.60 31.87
C ASP A 296 13.94 -30.70 31.64
N GLU A 297 13.19 -29.82 32.29
CA GLU A 297 11.73 -29.69 32.22
C GLU A 297 11.33 -28.37 31.54
N ILE A 298 11.18 -28.36 30.21
CA ILE A 298 10.71 -27.18 29.47
C ILE A 298 9.18 -27.03 29.64
N PRO A 299 8.67 -25.97 30.31
CA PRO A 299 7.23 -25.79 30.49
C PRO A 299 6.55 -25.42 29.17
N LEU A 300 5.22 -25.62 29.07
CA LEU A 300 4.41 -24.99 28.01
C LEU A 300 4.25 -23.49 28.27
N SER A 301 4.16 -22.72 27.19
CA SER A 301 3.74 -21.31 27.25
C SER A 301 2.31 -21.20 27.79
N GLN A 302 1.95 -20.03 28.34
CA GLN A 302 0.64 -19.86 28.98
C GLN A 302 -0.51 -20.14 28.01
N THR A 303 -0.37 -19.77 26.74
CA THR A 303 -1.36 -20.03 25.69
C THR A 303 -1.39 -21.50 25.26
N GLN A 304 -0.23 -22.17 25.15
CA GLN A 304 -0.18 -23.61 24.84
C GLN A 304 -0.87 -24.46 25.93
N ARG A 305 -0.71 -24.10 27.22
CA ARG A 305 -1.33 -24.82 28.35
C ARG A 305 -2.84 -24.96 28.20
N ARG A 306 -3.52 -23.92 27.67
CA ARG A 306 -4.96 -23.97 27.41
C ARG A 306 -5.31 -24.94 26.29
N LEU A 307 -4.59 -24.92 25.17
CA LEU A 307 -4.84 -25.84 24.06
C LEU A 307 -4.60 -27.30 24.46
N TRP A 308 -3.54 -27.55 25.23
CA TRP A 308 -3.28 -28.86 25.84
C TRP A 308 -4.43 -29.29 26.77
N PHE A 309 -4.87 -28.42 27.68
CA PHE A 309 -5.99 -28.71 28.57
C PHE A 309 -7.29 -29.00 27.81
N LEU A 310 -7.58 -28.26 26.73
CA LEU A 310 -8.78 -28.49 25.90
C LEU A 310 -8.72 -29.81 25.13
N ASN A 311 -7.55 -30.17 24.58
CA ASN A 311 -7.30 -31.48 23.94
C ASN A 311 -7.45 -32.65 24.96
N ARG A 312 -7.09 -32.43 26.23
CA ARG A 312 -7.32 -33.40 27.32
C ARG A 312 -8.80 -33.46 27.74
N LEU A 313 -9.51 -32.32 27.79
CA LEU A 313 -10.88 -32.22 28.31
C LEU A 313 -11.95 -32.70 27.33
N HIS A 314 -11.86 -32.31 26.06
CA HIS A 314 -12.86 -32.65 25.03
C HIS A 314 -12.54 -33.98 24.32
N GLY A 315 -11.51 -34.69 24.78
CA GLY A 315 -10.77 -35.63 23.95
C GLY A 315 -10.09 -34.92 22.78
N ALA A 316 -9.44 -35.69 21.90
CA ALA A 316 -8.69 -35.18 20.75
C ALA A 316 -9.57 -34.55 19.64
N ALA A 317 -10.78 -34.08 19.95
CA ALA A 317 -11.66 -33.35 19.04
C ALA A 317 -10.88 -32.30 18.22
N GLY A 318 -10.86 -32.45 16.90
CA GLY A 318 -10.04 -31.68 15.94
C GLY A 318 -10.38 -30.18 15.84
N HIS A 319 -11.05 -29.62 16.85
CA HIS A 319 -11.50 -28.24 16.93
C HIS A 319 -10.36 -27.22 16.77
N TYR A 320 -9.10 -27.61 17.02
CA TYR A 320 -7.92 -26.74 16.94
C TYR A 320 -6.93 -27.14 15.83
N ASN A 321 -7.41 -27.84 14.80
CA ASN A 321 -6.63 -28.05 13.58
C ASN A 321 -6.57 -26.78 12.71
N MET A 322 -5.55 -26.70 11.89
CA MET A 322 -5.32 -25.71 10.84
C MET A 322 -5.01 -26.46 9.54
N PRO A 323 -6.04 -26.89 8.78
CA PRO A 323 -5.86 -27.55 7.50
C PRO A 323 -5.53 -26.54 6.39
N MET A 324 -4.51 -26.83 5.60
CA MET A 324 -4.02 -26.00 4.50
C MET A 324 -3.93 -26.86 3.24
N ALA A 325 -4.89 -26.71 2.33
CA ALA A 325 -4.89 -27.45 1.07
C ALA A 325 -4.38 -26.57 -0.10
N HIS A 326 -3.50 -27.14 -0.91
CA HIS A 326 -2.90 -26.51 -2.08
C HIS A 326 -3.04 -27.42 -3.29
N ARG A 327 -3.81 -26.98 -4.30
CA ARG A 327 -3.91 -27.66 -5.60
C ARG A 327 -2.69 -27.33 -6.45
N LEU A 328 -1.99 -28.37 -6.87
CA LEU A 328 -0.71 -28.34 -7.57
C LEU A 328 -0.90 -28.88 -8.99
N ARG A 329 -0.61 -28.06 -10.01
CA ARG A 329 -0.64 -28.47 -11.43
C ARG A 329 0.74 -28.38 -12.08
N GLY A 330 1.20 -29.48 -12.66
CA GLY A 330 2.49 -29.63 -13.34
C GLY A 330 3.28 -30.86 -12.85
N GLU A 331 4.55 -30.96 -13.26
CA GLU A 331 5.46 -32.04 -12.87
C GLU A 331 5.95 -31.85 -11.42
N LEU A 332 5.26 -32.51 -10.47
CA LEU A 332 5.59 -32.54 -9.05
C LEU A 332 6.65 -33.61 -8.75
N ASP A 333 7.72 -33.19 -8.08
CA ASP A 333 8.78 -34.08 -7.58
C ASP A 333 8.42 -34.51 -6.14
N ILE A 334 7.70 -35.63 -6.01
CA ILE A 334 7.17 -36.09 -4.72
C ILE A 334 8.29 -36.39 -3.70
N PRO A 335 9.39 -37.10 -4.04
CA PRO A 335 10.52 -37.28 -3.14
C PRO A 335 11.17 -35.96 -2.69
N ALA A 336 11.31 -34.98 -3.58
CA ALA A 336 11.84 -33.67 -3.18
C ALA A 336 10.89 -32.91 -2.24
N LEU A 337 9.57 -33.09 -2.37
CA LEU A 337 8.57 -32.50 -1.47
C LEU A 337 8.58 -33.17 -0.09
N GLU A 338 8.70 -34.49 -0.01
CA GLU A 338 8.80 -35.22 1.26
C GLU A 338 10.08 -34.83 2.02
N LEU A 339 11.23 -34.75 1.34
CA LEU A 339 12.48 -34.25 1.93
C LEU A 339 12.37 -32.79 2.40
N ALA A 340 11.70 -31.94 1.62
CA ALA A 340 11.50 -30.53 1.98
C ALA A 340 10.61 -30.33 3.22
N LEU A 341 9.62 -31.21 3.43
CA LEU A 341 8.83 -31.24 4.66
C LEU A 341 9.68 -31.71 5.86
N GLY A 342 10.59 -32.67 5.65
CA GLY A 342 11.60 -33.06 6.65
C GLY A 342 12.51 -31.90 7.06
N ASP A 343 13.02 -31.13 6.09
CA ASP A 343 13.85 -29.94 6.35
C ASP A 343 13.11 -28.87 7.17
N LEU A 344 11.82 -28.68 6.87
CA LEU A 344 10.95 -27.71 7.56
C LEU A 344 10.75 -28.09 9.03
N VAL A 345 10.57 -29.38 9.33
CA VAL A 345 10.45 -29.92 10.70
C VAL A 345 11.79 -29.92 11.44
N ALA A 346 12.91 -30.17 10.76
CA ALA A 346 14.23 -30.04 11.36
C ALA A 346 14.50 -28.58 11.81
N ARG A 347 14.14 -27.59 10.96
CA ARG A 347 14.33 -26.16 11.19
C ARG A 347 13.47 -25.59 12.34
N HIS A 348 12.19 -25.94 12.39
CA HIS A 348 11.23 -25.36 13.33
C HIS A 348 10.88 -26.37 14.43
N GLU A 349 11.46 -26.21 15.62
CA GLU A 349 11.30 -27.17 16.74
C GLU A 349 9.84 -27.45 17.09
N SER A 350 8.99 -26.43 17.02
CA SER A 350 7.55 -26.50 17.30
C SER A 350 6.81 -27.59 16.51
N LEU A 351 7.26 -27.89 15.27
CA LEU A 351 6.66 -28.93 14.42
C LEU A 351 7.07 -30.36 14.82
N ARG A 352 8.15 -30.51 15.60
CA ARG A 352 8.63 -31.78 16.19
C ARG A 352 8.52 -31.83 17.72
N THR A 353 7.72 -30.94 18.32
CA THR A 353 7.44 -30.95 19.76
C THR A 353 6.24 -31.84 20.08
N ALA A 354 6.43 -32.73 21.06
CA ALA A 354 5.36 -33.46 21.77
C ALA A 354 5.09 -32.81 23.14
N TYR A 355 3.89 -33.02 23.68
CA TYR A 355 3.37 -32.37 24.88
C TYR A 355 2.85 -33.38 25.93
N PRO A 356 3.70 -34.28 26.47
CA PRO A 356 3.25 -35.29 27.43
C PRO A 356 2.81 -34.71 28.78
N ASP A 357 2.05 -35.52 29.52
CA ASP A 357 1.66 -35.29 30.92
C ASP A 357 2.78 -35.78 31.85
N TRP A 358 3.23 -34.91 32.75
CA TRP A 358 4.26 -35.17 33.75
C TRP A 358 3.80 -34.63 35.11
N ASP A 359 3.51 -35.53 36.06
CA ASP A 359 2.95 -35.21 37.39
C ASP A 359 1.76 -34.23 37.38
N GLY A 360 0.89 -34.33 36.37
CA GLY A 360 -0.29 -33.47 36.21
C GLY A 360 0.01 -32.09 35.61
N ARG A 361 1.21 -31.90 35.05
CA ARG A 361 1.65 -30.71 34.32
C ARG A 361 2.05 -31.12 32.91
N ALA A 362 1.88 -30.23 31.95
CA ALA A 362 2.37 -30.46 30.59
C ALA A 362 3.83 -29.98 30.47
N GLN A 363 4.65 -30.74 29.75
CA GLN A 363 6.03 -30.39 29.36
C GLN A 363 6.15 -30.33 27.83
N GLN A 364 7.04 -29.49 27.29
CA GLN A 364 7.47 -29.55 25.89
C GLN A 364 8.65 -30.53 25.75
N ILE A 365 8.51 -31.57 24.94
CA ILE A 365 9.62 -32.43 24.52
C ILE A 365 9.86 -32.20 23.03
N VAL A 366 11.00 -31.57 22.72
CA VAL A 366 11.46 -31.38 21.34
C VAL A 366 12.17 -32.66 20.89
N LEU A 367 11.55 -33.42 19.98
CA LEU A 367 12.10 -34.68 19.46
C LEU A 367 13.24 -34.40 18.47
N ASP A 368 14.20 -35.32 18.33
CA ASP A 368 15.20 -35.20 17.27
C ASP A 368 14.54 -35.35 15.87
N PRO A 369 15.07 -34.70 14.81
CA PRO A 369 14.45 -34.75 13.48
C PRO A 369 14.25 -36.18 12.93
N ASP A 370 15.18 -37.09 13.24
CA ASP A 370 15.11 -38.51 12.86
C ASP A 370 14.03 -39.30 13.63
N GLU A 371 13.63 -38.81 14.82
CA GLU A 371 12.54 -39.38 15.62
C GLU A 371 11.16 -38.85 15.21
N ALA A 372 11.11 -37.73 14.49
CA ALA A 372 9.90 -37.06 14.01
C ALA A 372 9.78 -37.03 12.46
N PRO A 373 9.92 -38.17 11.73
CA PRO A 373 9.92 -38.16 10.27
C PRO A 373 8.53 -37.84 9.69
N VAL A 374 8.46 -36.78 8.88
CA VAL A 374 7.25 -36.47 8.10
C VAL A 374 7.08 -37.51 6.99
N LYS A 375 5.90 -38.12 6.93
CA LYS A 375 5.49 -39.02 5.86
C LYS A 375 4.56 -38.29 4.91
N LEU A 376 4.72 -38.50 3.61
CA LEU A 376 3.83 -37.94 2.58
C LEU A 376 3.08 -39.07 1.84
N PRO A 377 2.06 -39.71 2.45
CA PRO A 377 1.20 -40.67 1.76
C PRO A 377 0.57 -40.04 0.51
N VAL A 378 0.57 -40.81 -0.58
CA VAL A 378 0.03 -40.40 -1.89
C VAL A 378 -1.22 -41.20 -2.20
N ASP A 379 -2.38 -40.59 -1.99
CA ASP A 379 -3.69 -41.24 -2.05
C ASP A 379 -4.40 -40.86 -3.38
N PRO A 380 -4.64 -41.80 -4.31
CA PRO A 380 -5.41 -41.52 -5.53
C PRO A 380 -6.88 -41.24 -5.19
N VAL A 381 -7.42 -40.11 -5.64
CA VAL A 381 -8.81 -39.70 -5.38
C VAL A 381 -9.46 -39.17 -6.66
N ALA A 382 -10.76 -39.37 -6.83
CA ALA A 382 -11.50 -38.70 -7.89
C ALA A 382 -11.88 -37.27 -7.45
N GLU A 383 -11.98 -36.35 -8.41
CA GLU A 383 -12.36 -34.94 -8.16
C GLU A 383 -13.68 -34.81 -7.36
N ALA A 384 -14.63 -35.72 -7.58
CA ALA A 384 -15.92 -35.74 -6.87
C ALA A 384 -15.81 -36.15 -5.39
N ASP A 385 -14.80 -36.94 -5.02
CA ASP A 385 -14.60 -37.47 -3.67
C ASP A 385 -13.60 -36.63 -2.85
N LEU A 386 -12.89 -35.70 -3.51
CA LEU A 386 -11.84 -34.86 -2.92
C LEU A 386 -12.33 -34.08 -1.69
N VAL A 387 -13.53 -33.49 -1.75
CA VAL A 387 -14.07 -32.70 -0.63
C VAL A 387 -14.23 -33.55 0.63
N GLY A 388 -14.75 -34.78 0.48
CA GLY A 388 -14.87 -35.72 1.60
C GLY A 388 -13.50 -36.12 2.17
N ALA A 389 -12.53 -36.41 1.31
CA ALA A 389 -11.18 -36.78 1.72
C ALA A 389 -10.42 -35.62 2.42
N LEU A 390 -10.63 -34.38 1.98
CA LEU A 390 -10.09 -33.19 2.63
C LEU A 390 -10.73 -32.97 4.02
N SER A 391 -12.05 -33.08 4.13
CA SER A 391 -12.75 -32.93 5.42
C SER A 391 -12.43 -34.04 6.42
N GLU A 392 -12.21 -35.29 5.96
CA GLU A 392 -11.79 -36.40 6.82
C GLU A 392 -10.41 -36.14 7.47
N GLU A 393 -9.40 -35.78 6.67
CA GLU A 393 -8.06 -35.52 7.18
C GLU A 393 -7.94 -34.17 7.91
N ALA A 394 -8.76 -33.17 7.56
CA ALA A 394 -8.90 -31.93 8.32
C ALA A 394 -9.49 -32.19 9.73
N GLY A 395 -10.38 -33.18 9.84
CA GLY A 395 -10.96 -33.65 11.09
C GLY A 395 -10.07 -34.59 11.92
N TYR A 396 -8.81 -34.81 11.54
CA TYR A 396 -7.91 -35.71 12.26
C TYR A 396 -7.74 -35.31 13.74
N LEU A 397 -7.72 -36.31 14.63
CA LEU A 397 -7.73 -36.12 16.07
C LEU A 397 -6.31 -36.29 16.65
N PHE A 398 -5.58 -35.19 16.85
CA PHE A 398 -4.20 -35.24 17.35
C PHE A 398 -4.10 -35.64 18.83
N ASP A 399 -3.31 -36.68 19.14
CA ASP A 399 -2.85 -36.98 20.49
C ASP A 399 -1.53 -36.25 20.77
N LEU A 400 -1.65 -35.01 21.24
CA LEU A 400 -0.51 -34.13 21.54
C LEU A 400 0.46 -34.72 22.58
N THR A 401 0.08 -35.76 23.33
CA THR A 401 0.95 -36.41 24.32
C THR A 401 1.89 -37.44 23.72
N ALA A 402 1.61 -37.93 22.50
CA ALA A 402 2.29 -39.07 21.88
C ALA A 402 2.71 -38.86 20.43
N GLU A 403 2.14 -37.89 19.70
CA GLU A 403 2.51 -37.58 18.30
C GLU A 403 2.82 -36.09 18.10
N THR A 404 3.50 -35.77 16.99
CA THR A 404 3.82 -34.40 16.61
C THR A 404 2.61 -33.69 16.00
N ALA A 405 2.55 -32.37 16.19
CA ALA A 405 1.41 -31.54 15.80
C ALA A 405 1.28 -31.25 14.29
N LEU A 406 1.86 -32.08 13.41
CA LEU A 406 1.90 -31.88 11.95
C LEU A 406 1.62 -33.18 11.20
N ARG A 407 0.74 -33.11 10.20
CA ARG A 407 0.50 -34.17 9.21
C ARG A 407 0.50 -33.60 7.80
N ALA A 408 0.96 -34.39 6.83
CA ALA A 408 0.96 -34.05 5.42
C ALA A 408 0.36 -35.19 4.60
N ARG A 409 -0.46 -34.87 3.60
CA ARG A 409 -1.03 -35.82 2.63
C ARG A 409 -0.99 -35.25 1.22
N LEU A 410 -0.83 -36.13 0.23
CA LEU A 410 -0.87 -35.76 -1.18
C LEU A 410 -1.97 -36.54 -1.90
N PHE A 411 -3.08 -35.88 -2.20
CA PHE A 411 -4.14 -36.45 -3.01
C PHE A 411 -3.78 -36.37 -4.49
N LYS A 412 -3.91 -37.47 -5.24
CA LYS A 412 -3.59 -37.52 -6.67
C LYS A 412 -4.85 -37.62 -7.52
N LEU A 413 -5.11 -36.57 -8.29
CA LEU A 413 -6.29 -36.44 -9.17
C LEU A 413 -5.96 -36.85 -10.62
N ALA A 414 -4.78 -36.49 -11.10
CA ALA A 414 -4.28 -36.81 -12.44
C ALA A 414 -2.75 -37.01 -12.42
N PRO A 415 -2.10 -37.42 -13.53
CA PRO A 415 -0.64 -37.53 -13.58
C PRO A 415 0.11 -36.23 -13.25
N ASP A 416 -0.45 -35.08 -13.62
CA ASP A 416 0.07 -33.73 -13.43
C ASP A 416 -0.83 -32.84 -12.55
N GLU A 417 -1.79 -33.42 -11.81
CA GLU A 417 -2.67 -32.68 -10.89
C GLU A 417 -2.80 -33.40 -9.54
N HIS A 418 -2.43 -32.68 -8.48
CA HIS A 418 -2.40 -33.17 -7.10
C HIS A 418 -2.96 -32.10 -6.15
N VAL A 419 -3.35 -32.50 -4.93
CA VAL A 419 -3.67 -31.58 -3.83
C VAL A 419 -2.83 -31.96 -2.62
N LEU A 420 -1.94 -31.07 -2.19
CA LEU A 420 -1.18 -31.20 -0.95
C LEU A 420 -2.05 -30.64 0.18
N LEU A 421 -2.35 -31.46 1.19
CA LEU A 421 -2.97 -31.03 2.44
C LEU A 421 -1.93 -31.10 3.56
N LEU A 422 -1.67 -29.98 4.23
CA LEU A 422 -0.94 -29.91 5.49
C LEU A 422 -1.95 -29.65 6.61
N THR A 423 -2.05 -30.54 7.59
CA THR A 423 -2.90 -30.34 8.78
C THR A 423 -1.99 -30.15 9.98
N VAL A 424 -2.04 -28.96 10.58
CA VAL A 424 -1.21 -28.61 11.75
C VAL A 424 -2.12 -28.34 12.95
N HIS A 425 -1.78 -28.82 14.15
CA HIS A 425 -2.51 -28.42 15.35
C HIS A 425 -2.05 -27.03 15.82
N HIS A 426 -3.01 -26.17 16.19
CA HIS A 426 -2.79 -24.76 16.51
C HIS A 426 -1.85 -24.52 17.72
N ILE A 427 -1.48 -25.57 18.47
CA ILE A 427 -0.47 -25.51 19.54
C ILE A 427 0.97 -25.30 19.04
N ALA A 428 1.24 -25.68 17.78
CA ALA A 428 2.55 -25.62 17.15
C ALA A 428 2.67 -24.54 16.05
N CYS A 429 1.55 -23.97 15.61
CA CYS A 429 1.50 -23.05 14.48
C CYS A 429 0.34 -22.05 14.66
N ASP A 430 0.46 -20.87 14.09
CA ASP A 430 -0.58 -19.84 14.07
C ASP A 430 -0.71 -19.17 12.70
N GLY A 431 -1.74 -18.34 12.53
CA GLY A 431 -2.00 -17.66 11.25
C GLY A 431 -0.83 -16.81 10.74
N TRP A 432 0.06 -16.37 11.63
CA TRP A 432 1.29 -15.65 11.27
C TRP A 432 2.38 -16.58 10.75
N SER A 433 2.53 -17.74 11.41
CA SER A 433 3.49 -18.79 11.05
C SER A 433 3.31 -19.31 9.63
N LEU A 434 2.12 -19.16 9.03
CA LEU A 434 1.84 -19.59 7.66
C LEU A 434 2.78 -18.96 6.62
N LEU A 435 3.20 -17.70 6.82
CA LEU A 435 4.09 -17.01 5.90
C LEU A 435 5.53 -17.59 5.92
N PRO A 436 6.25 -17.67 7.07
CA PRO A 436 7.54 -18.33 7.12
C PRO A 436 7.44 -19.83 6.80
N LEU A 437 6.37 -20.53 7.18
CA LEU A 437 6.15 -21.94 6.84
C LEU A 437 6.14 -22.17 5.32
N ASN A 438 5.33 -21.39 4.58
CA ASN A 438 5.21 -21.52 3.12
C ASN A 438 6.46 -21.04 2.37
N ARG A 439 7.13 -19.98 2.86
CA ARG A 439 8.42 -19.51 2.32
C ARG A 439 9.53 -20.55 2.50
N ASP A 440 9.65 -21.12 3.70
CA ASP A 440 10.69 -22.08 4.01
C ASP A 440 10.43 -23.41 3.26
N LEU A 441 9.17 -23.80 3.07
CA LEU A 441 8.79 -24.92 2.19
C LEU A 441 9.14 -24.67 0.71
N GLU A 442 8.92 -23.46 0.18
CA GLU A 442 9.37 -23.06 -1.17
C GLU A 442 10.89 -23.23 -1.31
N LEU A 443 11.67 -22.72 -0.34
CA LEU A 443 13.13 -22.78 -0.34
C LEU A 443 13.64 -24.23 -0.26
N ALA A 444 13.10 -25.02 0.67
CA ALA A 444 13.47 -26.42 0.85
C ALA A 444 13.14 -27.25 -0.40
N TYR A 445 11.93 -27.13 -0.96
CA TYR A 445 11.56 -27.84 -2.19
C TYR A 445 12.44 -27.43 -3.37
N THR A 446 12.78 -26.13 -3.49
CA THR A 446 13.70 -25.63 -4.52
C THR A 446 15.09 -26.26 -4.41
N ALA A 447 15.64 -26.37 -3.20
CA ALA A 447 16.94 -26.99 -2.96
C ALA A 447 16.91 -28.51 -3.21
N ARG A 448 15.92 -29.20 -2.67
CA ARG A 448 15.78 -30.66 -2.82
C ARG A 448 15.55 -31.09 -4.28
N ARG A 449 14.81 -30.31 -5.07
CA ARG A 449 14.71 -30.48 -6.54
C ARG A 449 16.05 -30.34 -7.28
N LEU A 450 17.02 -29.63 -6.72
CA LEU A 450 18.37 -29.47 -7.27
C LEU A 450 19.36 -30.51 -6.70
N GLY A 451 18.91 -31.39 -5.81
CA GLY A 451 19.75 -32.38 -5.14
C GLY A 451 20.64 -31.80 -4.04
N THR A 452 20.30 -30.63 -3.48
CA THR A 452 21.04 -29.98 -2.40
C THR A 452 20.18 -29.82 -1.15
N GLU A 453 20.83 -29.59 -0.01
CA GLU A 453 20.16 -29.11 1.21
C GLU A 453 19.77 -27.62 1.08
N PRO A 454 18.75 -27.16 1.81
CA PRO A 454 18.39 -25.73 1.85
C PRO A 454 19.49 -24.88 2.50
N ASP A 455 19.79 -23.74 1.86
CA ASP A 455 20.70 -22.70 2.38
C ASP A 455 19.84 -21.55 2.92
N TRP A 456 19.65 -21.52 4.23
CA TRP A 456 18.86 -20.52 4.95
C TRP A 456 19.60 -20.00 6.19
N PRO A 457 19.35 -18.75 6.63
CA PRO A 457 19.89 -18.27 7.89
C PRO A 457 19.34 -19.07 9.07
N GLU A 458 20.20 -19.30 10.06
CA GLU A 458 19.83 -19.86 11.36
C GLU A 458 18.79 -18.96 12.06
N LEU A 459 17.85 -19.58 12.77
CA LEU A 459 16.85 -18.84 13.54
C LEU A 459 17.52 -18.30 14.83
N PRO A 460 17.33 -17.02 15.20
CA PRO A 460 18.03 -16.42 16.35
C PRO A 460 17.57 -16.96 17.70
N VAL A 461 16.38 -17.58 17.74
CA VAL A 461 15.74 -18.26 18.88
C VAL A 461 14.77 -19.32 18.37
N GLN A 462 14.43 -20.28 19.23
CA GLN A 462 13.36 -21.26 19.03
C GLN A 462 12.16 -20.97 19.95
N TYR A 463 11.06 -21.71 19.77
CA TYR A 463 9.83 -21.50 20.55
C TYR A 463 10.01 -21.79 22.06
N THR A 464 10.95 -22.68 22.37
CA THR A 464 11.37 -23.01 23.74
C THR A 464 11.98 -21.79 24.44
N ASP A 465 12.86 -21.04 23.75
CA ASP A 465 13.45 -19.78 24.27
C ASP A 465 12.40 -18.70 24.50
N TYR A 466 11.44 -18.54 23.58
CA TYR A 466 10.29 -17.65 23.74
C TYR A 466 9.48 -17.99 25.00
N THR A 467 9.25 -19.28 25.25
CA THR A 467 8.48 -19.74 26.39
C THR A 467 9.15 -19.38 27.72
N LEU A 468 10.46 -19.56 27.82
CA LEU A 468 11.26 -19.21 29.00
C LEU A 468 11.38 -17.67 29.16
N TRP A 469 11.52 -16.93 28.06
CA TRP A 469 11.54 -15.47 28.07
C TRP A 469 10.20 -14.84 28.48
N GLN A 470 9.07 -15.42 28.05
CA GLN A 470 7.74 -14.93 28.41
C GLN A 470 7.50 -15.00 29.93
N ASP A 471 7.95 -16.07 30.60
CA ASP A 471 7.80 -16.23 32.04
C ASP A 471 8.63 -15.17 32.81
N GLU A 472 9.88 -14.92 32.38
CA GLU A 472 10.71 -13.84 32.93
C GLU A 472 10.11 -12.44 32.69
N LEU A 473 9.59 -12.18 31.48
CA LEU A 473 8.95 -10.90 31.12
C LEU A 473 7.72 -10.60 31.97
N LEU A 474 6.87 -11.60 32.18
CA LEU A 474 5.65 -11.47 32.96
C LEU A 474 5.95 -11.30 34.45
N GLY A 475 7.01 -11.97 34.93
CA GLY A 475 7.45 -11.97 36.33
C GLY A 475 6.56 -12.83 37.23
N GLU A 476 7.02 -13.06 38.46
CA GLU A 476 6.30 -13.95 39.37
C GLU A 476 4.88 -13.45 39.69
N GLN A 477 3.92 -14.38 39.75
CA GLN A 477 2.55 -14.11 40.18
C GLN A 477 2.47 -13.70 41.66
N SER A 478 3.51 -14.03 42.45
CA SER A 478 3.68 -13.65 43.87
C SER A 478 3.97 -12.15 44.06
N ASP A 479 4.65 -11.50 43.11
CA ASP A 479 5.06 -10.09 43.22
C ASP A 479 3.92 -9.17 42.72
N PRO A 480 3.34 -8.31 43.58
CA PRO A 480 2.32 -7.35 43.16
C PRO A 480 2.81 -6.35 42.09
N ASN A 481 4.13 -6.19 41.96
CA ASN A 481 4.77 -5.31 40.99
C ASN A 481 5.27 -6.04 39.73
N SER A 482 4.91 -7.31 39.52
CA SER A 482 5.19 -8.00 38.26
C SER A 482 4.41 -7.37 37.11
N LEU A 483 4.88 -7.55 35.87
CA LEU A 483 4.17 -7.04 34.69
C LEU A 483 2.79 -7.69 34.58
N LEU A 484 2.72 -8.99 34.84
CA LEU A 484 1.50 -9.79 34.89
C LEU A 484 0.47 -9.19 35.86
N ASN A 485 0.85 -8.93 37.11
CA ASN A 485 -0.08 -8.43 38.12
C ASN A 485 -0.55 -7.00 37.84
N ARG A 486 0.34 -6.10 37.39
CA ARG A 486 -0.05 -4.73 37.00
C ARG A 486 -1.04 -4.72 35.84
N GLN A 487 -0.75 -5.44 34.76
CA GLN A 487 -1.65 -5.46 33.61
C GLN A 487 -2.95 -6.22 33.91
N THR A 488 -2.91 -7.27 34.74
CA THR A 488 -4.13 -7.96 35.21
C THR A 488 -5.02 -7.04 36.05
N ALA A 489 -4.44 -6.14 36.86
CA ALA A 489 -5.20 -5.15 37.62
C ALA A 489 -5.93 -4.15 36.70
N PHE A 490 -5.28 -3.69 35.61
CA PHE A 490 -5.94 -2.90 34.56
C PHE A 490 -7.14 -3.66 33.98
N TRP A 491 -6.94 -4.89 33.50
CA TRP A 491 -8.01 -5.67 32.89
C TRP A 491 -9.18 -6.00 33.83
N ARG A 492 -8.90 -6.24 35.13
CA ARG A 492 -9.96 -6.38 36.14
C ARG A 492 -10.79 -5.11 36.31
N GLY A 493 -10.18 -3.93 36.16
CA GLY A 493 -10.90 -2.64 36.16
C GLY A 493 -11.72 -2.44 34.89
N GLU A 494 -11.10 -2.62 33.72
CA GLU A 494 -11.72 -2.37 32.41
C GLU A 494 -12.93 -3.29 32.15
N LEU A 495 -12.83 -4.57 32.54
CA LEU A 495 -13.88 -5.57 32.35
C LEU A 495 -14.83 -5.69 33.56
N ALA A 496 -14.70 -4.84 34.58
CA ALA A 496 -15.59 -4.83 35.75
C ALA A 496 -17.04 -4.53 35.36
N GLY A 497 -17.97 -5.41 35.77
CA GLY A 497 -19.40 -5.25 35.46
C GLY A 497 -19.71 -5.28 33.97
N MET A 498 -18.88 -5.94 33.15
CA MET A 498 -19.24 -6.33 31.78
C MET A 498 -20.40 -7.35 31.81
N GLN A 499 -21.23 -7.36 30.78
CA GLN A 499 -22.26 -8.40 30.65
C GLN A 499 -21.65 -9.82 30.54
N ASP A 500 -22.21 -10.79 31.27
CA ASP A 500 -21.72 -12.18 31.29
C ASP A 500 -21.80 -12.88 29.92
N ARG A 501 -22.75 -12.46 29.07
CA ARG A 501 -22.97 -13.00 27.73
C ARG A 501 -23.67 -11.99 26.83
N LEU A 502 -23.02 -11.64 25.73
CA LEU A 502 -23.59 -10.87 24.63
C LEU A 502 -24.54 -11.77 23.82
N ARG A 503 -25.77 -11.32 23.57
CA ARG A 503 -26.78 -12.06 22.78
C ARG A 503 -27.55 -11.12 21.86
N THR A 504 -27.64 -11.46 20.57
CA THR A 504 -28.41 -10.69 19.58
C THR A 504 -29.90 -11.07 19.56
N ASP A 505 -30.71 -10.23 18.91
CA ASP A 505 -32.13 -10.46 18.60
C ASP A 505 -32.35 -11.63 17.61
N LEU A 506 -31.36 -11.91 16.76
CA LEU A 506 -31.36 -13.00 15.79
C LEU A 506 -30.94 -14.36 16.38
N ALA A 507 -30.34 -14.39 17.57
CA ALA A 507 -29.78 -15.62 18.15
C ALA A 507 -30.84 -16.49 18.85
N ALA A 508 -30.89 -17.76 18.46
CA ALA A 508 -31.58 -18.80 19.23
C ALA A 508 -30.92 -19.02 20.62
N PRO A 509 -31.62 -19.62 21.60
CA PRO A 509 -31.02 -19.96 22.88
C PRO A 509 -29.89 -20.98 22.73
N HIS A 510 -28.75 -20.76 23.41
CA HIS A 510 -27.65 -21.74 23.45
C HIS A 510 -28.14 -23.12 23.94
N PRO A 511 -27.81 -24.22 23.23
CA PRO A 511 -28.05 -25.57 23.72
C PRO A 511 -27.13 -25.90 24.91
N GLU A 512 -27.52 -26.85 25.76
CA GLU A 512 -26.70 -27.28 26.91
C GLU A 512 -25.35 -27.89 26.48
N SER A 513 -25.31 -28.48 25.28
CA SER A 513 -24.12 -29.04 24.64
C SER A 513 -24.06 -28.54 23.19
N PRO A 514 -23.17 -27.58 22.85
CA PRO A 514 -23.00 -27.08 21.49
C PRO A 514 -22.51 -28.18 20.54
N SER A 515 -23.02 -28.19 19.31
CA SER A 515 -22.55 -29.08 18.25
C SER A 515 -21.22 -28.61 17.63
N HIS A 516 -20.82 -27.36 17.91
CA HIS A 516 -19.72 -26.63 17.29
C HIS A 516 -19.81 -26.49 15.76
N ARG A 517 -20.92 -26.90 15.13
CA ARG A 517 -21.08 -26.81 13.67
C ARG A 517 -21.19 -25.36 13.23
N GLY A 518 -20.35 -24.98 12.27
CA GLY A 518 -20.25 -23.64 11.72
C GLY A 518 -20.80 -23.56 10.29
N GLY A 519 -21.56 -22.50 10.01
CA GLY A 519 -21.79 -22.03 8.65
C GLY A 519 -20.84 -20.86 8.33
N ARG A 520 -20.69 -20.53 7.05
CA ARG A 520 -19.91 -19.37 6.58
C ARG A 520 -20.66 -18.60 5.50
N VAL A 521 -20.67 -17.27 5.61
CA VAL A 521 -21.11 -16.33 4.57
C VAL A 521 -19.90 -15.55 4.07
N ALA A 522 -19.79 -15.35 2.77
CA ALA A 522 -18.82 -14.44 2.16
C ALA A 522 -19.50 -13.11 1.81
N ALA A 523 -18.77 -12.01 2.00
CA ALA A 523 -19.19 -10.64 1.69
C ALA A 523 -18.01 -9.84 1.14
N HIS A 524 -18.27 -8.68 0.55
CA HIS A 524 -17.22 -7.83 -0.01
C HIS A 524 -17.52 -6.35 0.24
N VAL A 525 -16.53 -5.61 0.72
CA VAL A 525 -16.58 -4.16 0.86
C VAL A 525 -15.93 -3.54 -0.38
N PRO A 526 -16.68 -2.77 -1.20
CA PRO A 526 -16.16 -2.18 -2.42
C PRO A 526 -14.91 -1.29 -2.23
N GLN A 527 -14.15 -1.09 -3.30
CA GLN A 527 -12.96 -0.24 -3.29
C GLN A 527 -13.25 1.19 -2.82
N ALA A 528 -14.36 1.79 -3.27
CA ALA A 528 -14.75 3.14 -2.87
C ALA A 528 -14.99 3.25 -1.36
N THR A 529 -15.70 2.28 -0.78
CA THR A 529 -15.91 2.18 0.66
C THR A 529 -14.60 1.97 1.43
N HIS A 530 -13.69 1.11 0.95
CA HIS A 530 -12.36 0.95 1.56
C HIS A 530 -11.55 2.27 1.53
N LEU A 531 -11.53 3.00 0.40
CA LEU A 531 -10.90 4.32 0.31
C LEU A 531 -11.51 5.33 1.30
N ALA A 532 -12.83 5.36 1.43
CA ALA A 532 -13.54 6.25 2.35
C ALA A 532 -13.30 5.87 3.82
N LEU A 533 -13.26 4.58 4.17
CA LEU A 533 -12.88 4.08 5.51
C LEU A 533 -11.43 4.48 5.85
N GLN A 534 -10.50 4.36 4.90
CA GLN A 534 -9.11 4.78 5.09
C GLN A 534 -9.00 6.30 5.27
N LYS A 535 -9.80 7.10 4.55
CA LYS A 535 -9.89 8.55 4.75
C LYS A 535 -10.45 8.87 6.14
N LEU A 536 -11.56 8.26 6.55
CA LEU A 536 -12.16 8.46 7.87
C LEU A 536 -11.19 8.11 9.01
N ALA A 537 -10.44 7.02 8.85
CA ALA A 537 -9.39 6.63 9.79
C ALA A 537 -8.34 7.74 9.94
N ARG A 538 -7.79 8.25 8.82
CA ARG A 538 -6.84 9.39 8.83
C ARG A 538 -7.45 10.65 9.45
N ASP A 539 -8.64 11.06 9.01
CA ASP A 539 -9.36 12.27 9.46
C ASP A 539 -9.70 12.27 10.96
N THR A 540 -9.60 11.13 11.64
CA THR A 540 -9.89 10.95 13.09
C THR A 540 -8.68 10.47 13.90
N GLY A 541 -7.53 10.25 13.26
CA GLY A 541 -6.34 9.67 13.88
C GLY A 541 -6.58 8.25 14.42
N THR A 542 -7.43 7.47 13.76
CA THR A 542 -7.73 6.06 14.07
C THR A 542 -7.16 5.14 12.99
N SER A 543 -7.29 3.82 13.15
CA SER A 543 -7.02 2.85 12.09
C SER A 543 -8.31 2.33 11.45
N VAL A 544 -8.24 1.76 10.24
CA VAL A 544 -9.40 1.12 9.59
C VAL A 544 -9.99 0.02 10.48
N PHE A 545 -9.13 -0.73 11.19
CA PHE A 545 -9.54 -1.68 12.21
C PHE A 545 -10.45 -1.06 13.29
N MET A 546 -10.08 0.09 13.88
CA MET A 546 -10.89 0.80 14.88
C MET A 546 -12.24 1.23 14.30
N VAL A 547 -12.28 1.65 13.03
CA VAL A 547 -13.53 2.01 12.33
C VAL A 547 -14.43 0.79 12.15
N VAL A 548 -13.86 -0.34 11.75
CA VAL A 548 -14.57 -1.62 11.57
C VAL A 548 -15.10 -2.16 12.90
N GLN A 549 -14.33 -2.06 13.98
CA GLN A 549 -14.76 -2.41 15.33
C GLN A 549 -15.91 -1.52 15.82
N ALA A 550 -15.82 -0.20 15.64
CA ALA A 550 -16.89 0.73 16.01
C ALA A 550 -18.20 0.43 15.24
N ALA A 551 -18.10 0.12 13.94
CA ALA A 551 -19.23 -0.30 13.13
C ALA A 551 -19.82 -1.64 13.64
N LEU A 552 -18.98 -2.62 13.97
CA LEU A 552 -19.45 -3.90 14.52
C LEU A 552 -20.15 -3.71 15.88
N ALA A 553 -19.61 -2.86 16.76
CA ALA A 553 -20.22 -2.55 18.05
C ALA A 553 -21.58 -1.84 17.88
N ALA A 554 -21.70 -0.91 16.94
CA ALA A 554 -22.96 -0.26 16.59
C ALA A 554 -23.98 -1.27 16.03
N LEU A 555 -23.57 -2.16 15.12
CA LEU A 555 -24.43 -3.23 14.58
C LEU A 555 -24.94 -4.18 15.67
N LEU A 556 -24.07 -4.61 16.59
CA LEU A 556 -24.47 -5.50 17.69
C LEU A 556 -25.44 -4.78 18.65
N THR A 557 -25.20 -3.49 18.93
CA THR A 557 -26.12 -2.65 19.73
C THR A 557 -27.52 -2.60 19.10
N ARG A 558 -27.60 -2.30 17.79
CA ARG A 558 -28.83 -2.34 16.98
C ARG A 558 -29.50 -3.72 17.03
N ARG A 559 -28.71 -4.79 16.96
CA ARG A 559 -29.15 -6.20 17.06
C ARG A 559 -29.44 -6.64 18.51
N GLY A 560 -29.86 -5.72 19.38
CA GLY A 560 -30.35 -6.02 20.73
C GLY A 560 -29.32 -6.50 21.74
N ALA A 561 -28.01 -6.43 21.42
CA ALA A 561 -26.94 -6.97 22.26
C ALA A 561 -26.56 -6.10 23.49
N GLY A 562 -27.38 -5.11 23.82
CA GLY A 562 -27.12 -4.10 24.84
C GLY A 562 -26.20 -2.98 24.34
N THR A 563 -25.84 -2.05 25.23
CA THR A 563 -24.95 -0.91 24.92
C THR A 563 -23.52 -1.07 25.47
N ASP A 564 -23.16 -2.27 25.94
CA ASP A 564 -21.85 -2.60 26.52
C ASP A 564 -21.28 -3.82 25.79
N ILE A 565 -20.61 -3.56 24.67
CA ILE A 565 -20.29 -4.57 23.66
C ILE A 565 -18.85 -5.06 23.82
N ALA A 566 -18.69 -6.34 24.16
CA ALA A 566 -17.39 -6.99 24.27
C ALA A 566 -17.07 -7.78 22.98
N ILE A 567 -16.01 -7.38 22.27
CA ILE A 567 -15.54 -8.04 21.05
C ILE A 567 -14.16 -8.63 21.30
N GLY A 568 -13.99 -9.91 20.98
CA GLY A 568 -12.67 -10.55 20.99
C GLY A 568 -11.88 -10.17 19.75
N ILE A 569 -10.57 -9.93 19.90
CA ILE A 569 -9.66 -9.79 18.77
C ILE A 569 -8.42 -10.68 18.93
N PRO A 570 -7.92 -11.32 17.85
CA PRO A 570 -6.62 -11.96 17.87
C PRO A 570 -5.51 -10.92 17.73
N THR A 571 -4.44 -11.09 18.49
CA THR A 571 -3.20 -10.31 18.37
C THR A 571 -2.05 -11.26 18.08
N ALA A 572 -1.04 -10.83 17.32
CA ALA A 572 0.03 -11.71 16.86
C ALA A 572 0.92 -12.27 17.99
N GLY A 573 0.96 -11.63 19.16
CA GLY A 573 1.81 -12.01 20.32
C GLY A 573 3.33 -11.94 20.10
N ARG A 574 3.77 -11.60 18.88
CA ARG A 574 5.18 -11.43 18.48
C ARG A 574 5.62 -10.00 18.76
N THR A 575 5.92 -9.71 20.02
CA THR A 575 6.36 -8.38 20.47
C THR A 575 7.85 -8.14 20.29
N ASP A 576 8.61 -9.13 19.81
CA ASP A 576 10.06 -9.07 19.56
C ASP A 576 10.40 -9.53 18.14
N GLN A 577 11.38 -8.89 17.50
CA GLN A 577 11.79 -9.18 16.13
C GLN A 577 12.40 -10.59 15.96
N GLY A 578 13.01 -11.15 17.00
CA GLY A 578 13.54 -12.53 16.95
C GLY A 578 12.48 -13.58 16.64
N LEU A 579 11.19 -13.23 16.79
CA LEU A 579 10.05 -14.07 16.51
C LEU A 579 9.48 -13.90 15.09
N ASP A 580 9.93 -12.95 14.27
CA ASP A 580 9.31 -12.64 12.96
C ASP A 580 9.27 -13.88 12.03
N ASP A 581 10.33 -14.70 12.05
CA ASP A 581 10.55 -15.85 11.15
C ASP A 581 10.18 -17.23 11.73
N LEU A 582 9.79 -17.31 13.00
CA LEU A 582 9.65 -18.56 13.76
C LEU A 582 8.25 -19.18 13.60
N VAL A 583 8.14 -20.48 13.31
CA VAL A 583 6.85 -21.19 13.36
C VAL A 583 6.53 -21.54 14.81
N GLY A 584 5.31 -21.25 15.28
CA GLY A 584 4.90 -21.46 16.67
C GLY A 584 3.52 -20.90 16.97
N PHE A 585 3.04 -21.08 18.20
CA PHE A 585 1.76 -20.53 18.66
C PHE A 585 1.96 -19.31 19.54
N PHE A 586 1.83 -18.12 18.96
CA PHE A 586 2.06 -16.84 19.67
C PHE A 586 0.77 -16.06 19.91
N VAL A 587 -0.29 -16.34 19.16
CA VAL A 587 -1.54 -15.57 19.19
C VAL A 587 -2.12 -15.43 20.60
N ASN A 588 -2.26 -14.18 21.07
CA ASN A 588 -3.04 -13.85 22.27
C ASN A 588 -4.38 -13.23 21.87
N THR A 589 -5.38 -13.28 22.75
CA THR A 589 -6.71 -12.70 22.50
C THR A 589 -6.98 -11.54 23.46
N LEU A 590 -7.34 -10.37 22.93
CA LEU A 590 -7.79 -9.23 23.75
C LEU A 590 -9.32 -9.13 23.72
N VAL A 591 -9.90 -8.59 24.80
CA VAL A 591 -11.33 -8.29 24.91
C VAL A 591 -11.50 -6.77 24.83
N LEU A 592 -12.05 -6.28 23.72
CA LEU A 592 -12.27 -4.85 23.51
C LEU A 592 -13.71 -4.50 23.88
N ARG A 593 -13.86 -3.74 24.96
CA ARG A 593 -15.15 -3.36 25.55
C ARG A 593 -15.58 -1.99 25.06
N THR A 594 -16.53 -1.95 24.13
CA THR A 594 -17.02 -0.73 23.50
C THR A 594 -18.37 -0.33 24.09
N ARG A 595 -18.47 0.87 24.69
CA ARG A 595 -19.73 1.42 25.21
C ARG A 595 -20.40 2.35 24.21
N THR A 596 -21.59 1.97 23.77
CA THR A 596 -22.44 2.66 22.78
C THR A 596 -23.61 3.43 23.44
N ASP A 597 -23.54 3.61 24.76
CA ASP A 597 -24.54 4.34 25.54
C ASP A 597 -24.57 5.84 25.22
N SER A 598 -25.71 6.46 25.55
CA SER A 598 -26.00 7.89 25.35
C SER A 598 -26.17 8.32 23.87
N ASP A 599 -26.44 7.37 22.96
CA ASP A 599 -26.67 7.58 21.52
C ASP A 599 -25.66 8.54 20.85
N PRO A 600 -24.35 8.20 20.88
CA PRO A 600 -23.30 9.05 20.35
C PRO A 600 -23.37 9.16 18.82
N THR A 601 -22.73 10.18 18.26
CA THR A 601 -22.35 10.17 16.84
C THR A 601 -21.32 9.07 16.58
N PHE A 602 -21.25 8.59 15.33
CA PHE A 602 -20.23 7.59 14.98
C PHE A 602 -18.81 8.11 15.23
N ARG A 603 -18.52 9.40 14.97
CA ARG A 603 -17.23 10.05 15.30
C ARG A 603 -16.93 10.06 16.80
N GLU A 604 -17.92 10.29 17.67
CA GLU A 604 -17.74 10.18 19.13
C GLU A 604 -17.48 8.73 19.56
N LEU A 605 -18.15 7.75 18.94
CA LEU A 605 -17.88 6.33 19.17
C LEU A 605 -16.45 5.95 18.75
N LEU A 606 -15.96 6.43 17.60
CA LEU A 606 -14.58 6.23 17.17
C LEU A 606 -13.56 6.77 18.18
N PHE A 607 -13.83 7.92 18.79
CA PHE A 607 -12.94 8.48 19.82
C PHE A 607 -12.91 7.61 21.10
N ARG A 608 -14.06 7.08 21.52
CA ARG A 608 -14.15 6.10 22.63
C ARG A 608 -13.35 4.84 22.29
N VAL A 609 -13.59 4.24 21.12
CA VAL A 609 -12.89 3.03 20.63
C VAL A 609 -11.38 3.26 20.57
N ARG A 610 -10.91 4.36 19.98
CA ARG A 610 -9.47 4.73 19.96
C ARG A 610 -8.87 4.73 21.36
N THR A 611 -9.57 5.33 22.33
CA THR A 611 -9.09 5.45 23.71
C THR A 611 -8.98 4.08 24.38
N THR A 612 -10.04 3.26 24.31
CA THR A 612 -10.07 1.91 24.90
C THR A 612 -9.07 0.97 24.22
N ASP A 613 -8.97 0.98 22.90
CA ASP A 613 -8.09 0.11 22.13
C ASP A 613 -6.61 0.40 22.43
N LEU A 614 -6.21 1.67 22.50
CA LEU A 614 -4.83 2.03 22.83
C LEU A 614 -4.46 1.65 24.27
N ALA A 615 -5.42 1.74 25.21
CA ALA A 615 -5.25 1.23 26.56
C ALA A 615 -5.14 -0.30 26.57
N ALA A 616 -5.99 -1.02 25.85
CA ALA A 616 -5.95 -2.48 25.71
C ALA A 616 -4.62 -2.96 25.12
N PHE A 617 -4.14 -2.35 24.04
CA PHE A 617 -2.84 -2.70 23.43
C PHE A 617 -1.65 -2.37 24.33
N ALA A 618 -1.74 -1.37 25.22
CA ALA A 618 -0.71 -1.11 26.22
C ALA A 618 -0.62 -2.19 27.32
N HIS A 619 -1.65 -3.04 27.46
CA HIS A 619 -1.74 -4.12 28.45
C HIS A 619 -1.89 -5.51 27.79
N GLN A 620 -1.39 -5.68 26.56
CA GLN A 620 -1.58 -6.89 25.73
C GLN A 620 -0.74 -8.11 26.16
N ASP A 621 0.20 -7.95 27.10
CA ASP A 621 1.14 -9.01 27.46
C ASP A 621 0.48 -10.09 28.36
N VAL A 622 -0.64 -9.78 29.03
CA VAL A 622 -1.41 -10.75 29.83
C VAL A 622 -2.03 -11.83 28.94
N PRO A 623 -1.73 -13.13 29.16
CA PRO A 623 -2.37 -14.21 28.43
C PRO A 623 -3.88 -14.26 28.73
N PHE A 624 -4.70 -14.39 27.69
CA PHE A 624 -6.17 -14.44 27.82
C PHE A 624 -6.66 -15.44 28.88
N ASP A 625 -6.03 -16.61 28.98
CA ASP A 625 -6.45 -17.63 29.94
C ASP A 625 -6.14 -17.27 31.40
N HIS A 626 -5.03 -16.55 31.63
CA HIS A 626 -4.76 -15.95 32.94
C HIS A 626 -5.82 -14.89 33.27
N LEU A 627 -6.27 -14.11 32.29
CA LEU A 627 -7.35 -13.13 32.47
C LEU A 627 -8.69 -13.80 32.80
N VAL A 628 -9.08 -14.87 32.10
CA VAL A 628 -10.29 -15.66 32.42
C VAL A 628 -10.22 -16.22 33.85
N GLN A 629 -9.09 -16.79 34.25
CA GLN A 629 -8.89 -17.28 35.62
C GLN A 629 -8.98 -16.15 36.66
N SER A 630 -8.40 -14.98 36.34
CA SER A 630 -8.35 -13.81 37.22
C SER A 630 -9.65 -13.02 37.34
N LEU A 631 -10.55 -13.12 36.37
CA LEU A 631 -11.92 -12.58 36.43
C LEU A 631 -12.92 -13.59 37.01
N ASN A 632 -12.67 -14.89 36.81
CA ASN A 632 -13.55 -15.99 37.18
C ASN A 632 -15.03 -15.77 36.79
N PRO A 633 -15.33 -15.53 35.50
CA PRO A 633 -16.69 -15.35 35.00
C PRO A 633 -17.52 -16.64 35.15
N PRO A 634 -18.87 -16.57 35.03
CA PRO A 634 -19.72 -17.76 35.05
C PRO A 634 -19.28 -18.81 34.03
N ARG A 635 -18.90 -20.00 34.53
CA ARG A 635 -18.45 -21.10 33.68
C ARG A 635 -19.63 -21.84 33.08
N SER A 636 -19.64 -21.98 31.77
CA SER A 636 -20.65 -22.72 31.00
C SER A 636 -19.96 -23.58 29.94
N PRO A 637 -20.41 -24.83 29.70
CA PRO A 637 -19.99 -25.60 28.53
C PRO A 637 -20.65 -25.08 27.24
N ALA A 638 -21.71 -24.29 27.36
CA ALA A 638 -22.56 -23.88 26.25
C ALA A 638 -22.11 -22.61 25.50
N TRP A 639 -21.24 -21.79 26.09
CA TRP A 639 -20.69 -20.59 25.45
C TRP A 639 -19.30 -20.25 25.99
N HIS A 640 -18.52 -19.52 25.19
CA HIS A 640 -17.16 -19.10 25.54
C HIS A 640 -17.19 -17.96 26.60
N PRO A 641 -16.29 -17.96 27.62
CA PRO A 641 -16.52 -17.27 28.91
C PRO A 641 -16.47 -15.73 28.90
N LEU A 642 -15.84 -15.09 27.91
CA LEU A 642 -15.72 -13.62 27.84
C LEU A 642 -16.03 -13.04 26.44
N ILE A 643 -16.18 -13.89 25.43
CA ILE A 643 -16.21 -13.50 24.01
C ILE A 643 -17.22 -14.39 23.30
N GLN A 644 -18.31 -13.81 22.82
CA GLN A 644 -19.24 -14.49 21.90
C GLN A 644 -19.02 -14.05 20.45
N VAL A 645 -18.54 -12.82 20.23
CA VAL A 645 -18.22 -12.27 18.90
C VAL A 645 -16.72 -12.03 18.77
N MET A 646 -16.11 -12.64 17.74
CA MET A 646 -14.71 -12.45 17.38
C MET A 646 -14.59 -11.57 16.13
N LEU A 647 -13.65 -10.62 16.13
CA LEU A 647 -13.28 -9.80 14.97
C LEU A 647 -11.81 -10.08 14.60
N ALA A 648 -11.60 -10.83 13.53
CA ALA A 648 -10.29 -11.07 12.95
C ALA A 648 -10.07 -10.11 11.77
N PHE A 649 -9.16 -9.16 11.92
CA PHE A 649 -8.82 -8.19 10.87
C PHE A 649 -7.40 -8.44 10.38
N GLN A 650 -7.25 -8.77 9.09
CA GLN A 650 -5.98 -9.14 8.47
C GLN A 650 -5.66 -8.21 7.31
N ASN A 651 -4.40 -7.79 7.24
CA ASN A 651 -3.89 -6.89 6.21
C ASN A 651 -2.41 -7.17 5.88
N ASN A 652 -2.00 -8.43 6.09
CA ASN A 652 -0.70 -8.94 5.66
C ASN A 652 -0.72 -9.31 4.16
N GLU A 653 0.46 -9.41 3.57
CA GLU A 653 0.67 -10.05 2.27
C GLU A 653 0.14 -11.50 2.29
N SER A 654 -0.41 -11.98 1.17
CA SER A 654 -0.91 -13.35 1.08
C SER A 654 0.23 -14.36 1.28
N ALA A 655 0.05 -15.31 2.20
CA ALA A 655 0.98 -16.42 2.42
C ALA A 655 0.86 -17.48 1.31
N GLU A 656 1.01 -17.07 0.05
CA GLU A 656 0.95 -17.95 -1.12
C GLU A 656 2.15 -18.91 -1.16
N LEU A 657 1.87 -20.21 -1.05
CA LEU A 657 2.86 -21.24 -1.36
C LEU A 657 3.21 -21.19 -2.86
N ARG A 658 4.50 -21.13 -3.16
CA ARG A 658 5.05 -21.21 -4.52
C ARG A 658 6.02 -22.37 -4.58
N LEU A 659 5.95 -23.16 -5.66
CA LEU A 659 6.81 -24.32 -5.85
C LEU A 659 7.34 -24.28 -7.29
N PRO A 660 8.67 -24.27 -7.54
CA PRO A 660 9.20 -24.15 -8.89
C PRO A 660 8.69 -25.23 -9.83
N GLY A 661 8.21 -24.80 -11.00
CA GLY A 661 7.66 -25.67 -12.04
C GLY A 661 6.18 -26.06 -11.86
N LEU A 662 5.51 -25.59 -10.81
CA LEU A 662 4.11 -25.88 -10.53
C LEU A 662 3.25 -24.60 -10.55
N ALA A 663 2.02 -24.73 -11.05
CA ALA A 663 0.96 -23.76 -10.81
C ALA A 663 0.25 -24.16 -9.51
N VAL A 664 0.49 -23.40 -8.45
CA VAL A 664 -0.12 -23.59 -7.12
C VAL A 664 -1.37 -22.72 -6.98
N ARG A 665 -2.40 -23.24 -6.34
CA ARG A 665 -3.60 -22.51 -5.90
C ARG A 665 -4.00 -22.99 -4.50
N ALA A 666 -4.56 -22.10 -3.69
CA ALA A 666 -5.27 -22.54 -2.48
C ALA A 666 -6.48 -23.37 -2.89
N GLU A 667 -6.67 -24.51 -2.22
CA GLU A 667 -7.84 -25.36 -2.36
C GLU A 667 -8.74 -25.15 -1.12
N PRO A 668 -10.04 -24.88 -1.26
CA PRO A 668 -10.92 -24.72 -0.12
C PRO A 668 -11.03 -26.01 0.70
N VAL A 669 -10.93 -25.89 2.03
CA VAL A 669 -11.25 -26.97 2.97
C VAL A 669 -12.50 -26.57 3.74
N GLU A 670 -13.54 -27.39 3.69
CA GLU A 670 -14.72 -27.20 4.53
C GLU A 670 -14.44 -27.69 5.94
N GLU A 671 -14.03 -26.78 6.83
CA GLU A 671 -13.85 -27.06 8.26
C GLU A 671 -15.17 -27.41 8.95
N GLY A 672 -16.29 -26.80 8.53
CA GLY A 672 -17.63 -27.09 9.05
C GLY A 672 -17.85 -26.78 10.54
N ILE A 673 -16.89 -26.13 11.20
CA ILE A 673 -16.88 -25.86 12.65
C ILE A 673 -16.71 -24.37 12.98
N THR A 674 -17.18 -23.96 14.15
CA THR A 674 -16.88 -22.66 14.76
C THR A 674 -16.73 -22.75 16.28
N ARG A 675 -15.88 -21.90 16.84
CA ARG A 675 -15.59 -21.81 18.28
C ARG A 675 -16.29 -20.63 18.97
N PHE A 676 -16.93 -19.76 18.19
CA PHE A 676 -17.61 -18.54 18.63
C PHE A 676 -18.99 -18.48 18.00
N ASP A 677 -19.94 -17.82 18.68
CA ASP A 677 -21.30 -17.62 18.19
C ASP A 677 -21.28 -16.92 16.82
N LEU A 678 -20.43 -15.88 16.70
CA LEU A 678 -20.13 -15.15 15.47
C LEU A 678 -18.62 -14.86 15.37
N ARG A 679 -18.04 -14.99 14.18
CA ARG A 679 -16.67 -14.60 13.86
C ARG A 679 -16.65 -13.84 12.54
N PHE A 680 -16.37 -12.54 12.62
CA PHE A 680 -16.13 -11.67 11.48
C PHE A 680 -14.66 -11.76 11.09
N GLU A 681 -14.41 -11.96 9.80
CA GLU A 681 -13.08 -12.03 9.21
C GLU A 681 -12.97 -11.01 8.08
N LEU A 682 -11.99 -10.12 8.11
CA LEU A 682 -11.80 -9.10 7.09
C LEU A 682 -10.36 -9.12 6.58
N PHE A 683 -10.20 -9.01 5.27
CA PHE A 683 -8.92 -9.04 4.57
C PHE A 683 -8.79 -7.80 3.69
N GLU A 684 -7.98 -6.82 4.10
CA GLU A 684 -7.72 -5.62 3.29
C GLU A 684 -6.94 -6.01 2.02
N ARG A 685 -7.45 -5.62 0.85
CA ARG A 685 -6.70 -5.74 -0.41
C ARG A 685 -6.08 -4.41 -0.79
N PHE A 686 -4.87 -4.48 -1.36
CA PHE A 686 -4.16 -3.35 -1.92
C PHE A 686 -3.61 -3.71 -3.31
N THR A 687 -3.39 -2.69 -4.15
CA THR A 687 -2.63 -2.83 -5.41
C THR A 687 -1.13 -2.77 -5.15
N ASP A 688 -0.30 -3.05 -6.17
CA ASP A 688 1.17 -2.95 -6.10
C ASP A 688 1.68 -1.56 -5.63
N GLY A 689 0.86 -0.50 -5.80
CA GLY A 689 1.13 0.85 -5.30
C GLY A 689 0.58 1.16 -3.89
N ARG A 690 0.18 0.13 -3.12
CA ARG A 690 -0.49 0.23 -1.81
C ARG A 690 -1.80 1.02 -1.81
N VAL A 691 -2.45 1.15 -2.96
CA VAL A 691 -3.79 1.77 -3.05
C VAL A 691 -4.85 0.75 -2.61
N PRO A 692 -5.78 1.10 -1.70
CA PRO A 692 -6.93 0.25 -1.35
C PRO A 692 -7.65 -0.35 -2.57
N ALA A 693 -7.98 -1.64 -2.50
CA ALA A 693 -8.59 -2.44 -3.58
C ALA A 693 -9.84 -3.22 -3.11
N GLY A 694 -10.56 -2.67 -2.14
CA GLY A 694 -11.68 -3.31 -1.43
C GLY A 694 -11.23 -4.16 -0.23
N ILE A 695 -12.18 -4.69 0.53
CA ILE A 695 -11.93 -5.60 1.67
C ILE A 695 -12.76 -6.85 1.44
N ASP A 696 -12.13 -8.03 1.43
CA ASP A 696 -12.86 -9.29 1.39
C ASP A 696 -13.29 -9.65 2.81
N ALA A 697 -14.59 -9.92 3.00
CA ALA A 697 -15.19 -10.12 4.31
C ALA A 697 -15.83 -11.51 4.41
N GLY A 698 -15.83 -12.07 5.61
CA GLY A 698 -16.46 -13.35 5.92
C GLY A 698 -17.12 -13.31 7.29
N LEU A 699 -18.23 -14.03 7.42
CA LEU A 699 -18.89 -14.30 8.68
C LEU A 699 -19.02 -15.80 8.88
N SER A 700 -18.29 -16.34 9.85
CA SER A 700 -18.54 -17.70 10.36
C SER A 700 -19.47 -17.62 11.57
N TYR A 701 -20.47 -18.50 11.63
CA TYR A 701 -21.55 -18.45 12.62
C TYR A 701 -21.94 -19.84 13.12
N ALA A 702 -22.39 -19.94 14.37
CA ALA A 702 -22.83 -21.22 14.94
C ALA A 702 -24.22 -21.61 14.41
N LEU A 703 -24.32 -22.79 13.79
CA LEU A 703 -25.58 -23.31 13.23
C LEU A 703 -26.63 -23.65 14.29
N ASP A 704 -26.20 -23.84 15.55
CA ASP A 704 -27.11 -24.02 16.69
C ASP A 704 -27.81 -22.71 17.09
N LEU A 705 -27.28 -21.54 16.67
CA LEU A 705 -27.71 -20.21 17.13
C LEU A 705 -28.32 -19.35 16.02
N TYR A 706 -27.82 -19.44 14.79
CA TYR A 706 -28.22 -18.58 13.68
C TYR A 706 -28.65 -19.40 12.46
N ALA A 707 -29.81 -19.06 11.90
CA ALA A 707 -30.23 -19.54 10.60
C ALA A 707 -29.34 -18.93 9.49
N PRO A 708 -29.07 -19.64 8.38
CA PRO A 708 -28.25 -19.12 7.28
C PRO A 708 -28.73 -17.77 6.74
N GLU A 709 -30.05 -17.59 6.61
CA GLU A 709 -30.68 -16.38 6.09
C GLU A 709 -30.44 -15.16 7.00
N ASP A 710 -30.31 -15.38 8.31
CA ASP A 710 -30.05 -14.33 9.30
C ASP A 710 -28.54 -14.03 9.44
N ALA A 711 -27.69 -15.04 9.28
CA ALA A 711 -26.25 -14.81 9.14
C ALA A 711 -25.94 -14.00 7.86
N GLU A 712 -26.58 -14.33 6.73
CA GLU A 712 -26.46 -13.51 5.52
C GLU A 712 -26.97 -12.08 5.71
N ARG A 713 -28.09 -11.92 6.42
CA ARG A 713 -28.64 -10.60 6.75
C ARG A 713 -27.65 -9.78 7.56
N LEU A 714 -27.06 -10.39 8.60
CA LEU A 714 -26.07 -9.74 9.46
C LEU A 714 -24.80 -9.37 8.69
N ALA A 715 -24.34 -10.22 7.77
CA ALA A 715 -23.20 -9.92 6.90
C ALA A 715 -23.47 -8.73 5.96
N ARG A 716 -24.67 -8.66 5.36
CA ARG A 716 -25.11 -7.51 4.53
C ARG A 716 -25.26 -6.23 5.35
N ASP A 717 -25.98 -6.29 6.47
CA ASP A 717 -26.15 -5.16 7.40
C ASP A 717 -24.79 -4.58 7.83
N PHE A 718 -23.78 -5.44 8.03
CA PHE A 718 -22.43 -5.02 8.40
C PHE A 718 -21.70 -4.30 7.26
N THR A 719 -21.72 -4.84 6.04
CA THR A 719 -21.10 -4.16 4.88
C THR A 719 -21.81 -2.86 4.53
N ASP A 720 -23.13 -2.83 4.65
CA ASP A 720 -23.97 -1.65 4.42
C ASP A 720 -23.70 -0.57 5.48
N LEU A 721 -23.55 -0.96 6.75
CA LEU A 721 -23.19 -0.04 7.83
C LEU A 721 -21.78 0.54 7.64
N LEU A 722 -20.79 -0.27 7.26
CA LEU A 722 -19.44 0.22 6.90
C LEU A 722 -19.49 1.27 5.80
N ASN A 723 -20.39 1.10 4.83
CA ASN A 723 -20.62 2.03 3.74
C ASN A 723 -21.24 3.35 4.23
N VAL A 724 -22.30 3.27 5.05
CA VAL A 724 -22.96 4.43 5.66
C VAL A 724 -22.02 5.23 6.55
N VAL A 725 -21.26 4.59 7.45
CA VAL A 725 -20.38 5.32 8.39
C VAL A 725 -19.16 5.94 7.72
N ALA A 726 -18.68 5.35 6.62
CA ALA A 726 -17.63 5.95 5.79
C ALA A 726 -18.13 7.20 5.04
N GLY A 727 -19.40 7.20 4.63
CA GLY A 727 -20.04 8.35 3.97
C GLY A 727 -20.46 9.47 4.94
N SER A 728 -21.04 9.11 6.10
CA SER A 728 -21.71 10.06 7.00
C SER A 728 -21.38 9.82 8.48
N PRO A 729 -20.09 9.98 8.89
CA PRO A 729 -19.62 9.70 10.26
C PRO A 729 -20.16 10.66 11.35
N GLY A 730 -20.91 11.70 10.96
CA GLY A 730 -21.56 12.63 11.89
C GLY A 730 -22.94 12.19 12.39
N LEU A 731 -23.52 11.12 11.83
CA LEU A 731 -24.83 10.59 12.26
C LEU A 731 -24.74 9.93 13.65
N ARG A 732 -25.83 10.00 14.42
CA ARG A 732 -26.02 9.25 15.67
C ARG A 732 -26.26 7.77 15.41
N LEU A 733 -25.93 6.91 16.37
CA LEU A 733 -26.15 5.46 16.23
C LEU A 733 -27.62 5.13 15.94
N SER A 734 -28.57 5.85 16.54
CA SER A 734 -30.01 5.70 16.28
C SER A 734 -30.46 6.16 14.88
N GLU A 735 -29.65 6.95 14.18
CA GLU A 735 -29.95 7.50 12.84
C GLU A 735 -29.36 6.63 11.72
N LEU A 736 -28.31 5.85 11.99
CA LEU A 736 -27.65 4.95 11.02
C LEU A 736 -28.62 3.95 10.39
N ASP A 737 -29.69 3.55 11.09
CA ASP A 737 -30.74 2.65 10.59
C ASP A 737 -31.62 3.25 9.49
N ARG A 738 -31.68 4.58 9.40
CA ARG A 738 -32.51 5.32 8.43
C ARG A 738 -31.69 5.97 7.32
N ALA A 739 -30.37 6.02 7.49
CA ALA A 739 -29.46 6.46 6.45
C ALA A 739 -29.56 5.49 5.27
N PRO A 740 -29.89 5.96 4.05
CA PRO A 740 -29.80 5.10 2.88
C PRO A 740 -28.35 4.65 2.72
N VAL A 741 -28.16 3.40 2.32
CA VAL A 741 -26.85 2.90 1.89
C VAL A 741 -26.45 3.71 0.66
N GLN A 742 -25.64 4.75 0.87
CA GLN A 742 -25.02 5.51 -0.21
C GLN A 742 -24.09 4.52 -0.92
N ASP A 743 -24.42 4.09 -2.14
CA ASP A 743 -23.40 3.42 -2.95
C ASP A 743 -22.24 4.43 -3.09
N LEU A 744 -21.06 4.12 -2.53
CA LEU A 744 -19.92 5.02 -2.56
C LEU A 744 -19.17 4.96 -3.91
N ALA A 745 -19.48 3.99 -4.78
CA ALA A 745 -19.12 4.02 -6.19
C ALA A 745 -20.11 4.87 -7.01
N GLU A 746 -21.38 4.92 -6.63
CA GLU A 746 -22.35 5.94 -7.07
C GLU A 746 -22.42 7.14 -6.11
N ARG A 747 -21.35 7.43 -5.35
CA ARG A 747 -21.17 8.78 -4.81
C ARG A 747 -20.82 9.62 -6.03
N PRO A 748 -21.76 10.38 -6.61
CA PRO A 748 -21.45 11.03 -7.85
C PRO A 748 -20.47 12.15 -7.48
N SER A 749 -19.41 12.35 -8.27
CA SER A 749 -19.07 13.74 -8.59
C SER A 749 -20.39 14.35 -9.07
N ALA A 750 -21.01 15.25 -8.28
CA ALA A 750 -22.46 15.52 -8.31
C ALA A 750 -22.95 16.06 -9.66
N LYS A 751 -23.05 15.20 -10.67
CA LYS A 751 -23.51 15.51 -12.01
C LYS A 751 -25.03 15.42 -12.01
N PRO A 752 -25.77 16.54 -12.19
CA PRO A 752 -26.99 16.45 -12.98
C PRO A 752 -26.67 15.71 -14.28
N SER A 753 -27.48 14.70 -14.63
CA SER A 753 -27.21 13.82 -15.77
C SER A 753 -27.19 14.61 -17.08
N ARG A 754 -25.99 14.89 -17.58
CA ARG A 754 -25.79 15.56 -18.87
C ARG A 754 -26.32 14.67 -20.00
N PRO A 755 -27.13 15.20 -20.94
CA PRO A 755 -27.67 14.38 -22.02
C PRO A 755 -26.54 13.80 -22.88
N ALA A 756 -26.64 12.49 -23.16
CA ALA A 756 -25.62 11.75 -23.89
C ALA A 756 -25.43 12.31 -25.31
N GLY A 757 -24.30 12.96 -25.56
CA GLY A 757 -23.92 13.48 -26.89
C GLY A 757 -23.33 14.91 -26.90
N GLU A 758 -23.40 15.65 -25.79
CA GLU A 758 -22.77 16.98 -25.71
C GLU A 758 -21.24 16.91 -25.50
N PRO A 759 -20.45 17.94 -25.86
CA PRO A 759 -19.00 18.00 -25.59
C PRO A 759 -18.70 18.39 -24.14
N LEU A 760 -17.63 17.84 -23.55
CA LEU A 760 -17.24 18.06 -22.14
C LEU A 760 -16.92 19.55 -21.88
N ARG A 761 -17.57 20.18 -20.89
CA ARG A 761 -17.34 21.60 -20.54
C ARG A 761 -16.15 21.75 -19.59
N ALA A 762 -14.94 21.53 -20.09
CA ALA A 762 -13.72 21.67 -19.31
C ALA A 762 -13.23 23.13 -19.26
N ALA A 763 -12.99 23.66 -18.05
CA ALA A 763 -12.21 24.88 -17.84
C ALA A 763 -10.81 24.54 -17.34
N PHE A 764 -9.81 25.29 -17.76
CA PHE A 764 -8.43 25.11 -17.30
C PHE A 764 -8.07 26.13 -16.22
N VAL A 765 -7.20 25.75 -15.27
CA VAL A 765 -6.69 26.64 -14.22
C VAL A 765 -5.17 26.52 -14.16
N CYS A 766 -4.45 27.55 -14.58
CA CYS A 766 -2.98 27.56 -14.54
C CYS A 766 -2.47 27.84 -13.11
N SER A 767 -1.60 26.96 -12.60
CA SER A 767 -1.07 27.00 -11.23
C SER A 767 -0.13 28.20 -10.95
N PRO A 768 0.13 28.53 -9.66
CA PRO A 768 1.19 29.45 -9.27
C PRO A 768 2.61 28.90 -9.51
N TYR A 769 3.60 29.74 -9.20
CA TYR A 769 4.98 29.34 -8.98
C TYR A 769 5.13 28.53 -7.68
N GLY A 770 5.83 27.40 -7.74
CA GLY A 770 6.13 26.54 -6.59
C GLY A 770 6.17 25.05 -6.94
N GLN A 771 6.77 24.24 -6.07
CA GLN A 771 6.88 22.77 -6.20
C GLN A 771 7.55 22.26 -7.50
N GLN A 772 8.37 23.09 -8.14
CA GLN A 772 9.25 22.72 -9.24
C GLN A 772 10.26 21.63 -8.82
N TRP A 773 10.68 20.80 -9.77
CA TRP A 773 11.60 19.68 -9.50
C TRP A 773 12.49 19.34 -10.70
N VAL A 774 13.69 18.83 -10.43
CA VAL A 774 14.67 18.53 -11.50
C VAL A 774 14.17 17.42 -12.42
N GLY A 775 13.94 17.80 -13.67
CA GLY A 775 13.53 16.90 -14.73
C GLY A 775 12.03 16.87 -15.06
N MET A 776 11.24 17.77 -14.46
CA MET A 776 9.85 18.00 -14.90
C MET A 776 9.76 18.28 -16.41
N GLY A 777 8.77 17.67 -17.08
CA GLY A 777 8.56 17.83 -18.53
C GLY A 777 9.57 17.12 -19.43
N ARG A 778 10.56 16.38 -18.90
CA ARG A 778 11.58 15.69 -19.71
C ARG A 778 10.99 14.55 -20.54
N THR A 779 10.12 13.71 -19.98
CA THR A 779 9.54 12.60 -20.76
C THR A 779 8.56 13.15 -21.77
N MET A 780 7.72 14.12 -21.40
CA MET A 780 6.81 14.82 -22.31
C MET A 780 7.56 15.46 -23.49
N PHE A 781 8.64 16.22 -23.25
CA PHE A 781 9.48 16.77 -24.32
C PHE A 781 10.06 15.67 -25.24
N ARG A 782 10.44 14.51 -24.68
CA ARG A 782 11.00 13.38 -25.45
C ARG A 782 9.97 12.55 -26.21
N THR A 783 8.72 12.50 -25.77
CA THR A 783 7.70 11.57 -26.29
C THR A 783 6.56 12.23 -27.05
N GLU A 784 6.17 13.46 -26.69
CA GLU A 784 4.95 14.10 -27.18
C GLU A 784 5.27 15.29 -28.12
N PRO A 785 5.05 15.16 -29.45
CA PRO A 785 5.46 16.18 -30.42
C PRO A 785 4.77 17.55 -30.24
N ALA A 786 3.49 17.55 -29.87
CA ALA A 786 2.73 18.79 -29.64
C ALA A 786 3.31 19.60 -28.48
N PHE A 787 3.65 18.93 -27.37
CA PHE A 787 4.28 19.53 -26.21
C PHE A 787 5.69 20.05 -26.54
N ARG A 788 6.51 19.24 -27.23
CA ARG A 788 7.86 19.63 -27.67
C ARG A 788 7.84 20.91 -28.51
N SER A 789 6.97 20.97 -29.52
CA SER A 789 6.91 22.11 -30.45
C SER A 789 6.67 23.43 -29.72
N VAL A 790 5.82 23.42 -28.69
CA VAL A 790 5.50 24.61 -27.88
C VAL A 790 6.66 24.98 -26.97
N LEU A 791 7.32 24.01 -26.33
CA LEU A 791 8.51 24.26 -25.51
C LEU A 791 9.69 24.81 -26.35
N GLU A 792 9.89 24.32 -27.57
CA GLU A 792 10.89 24.85 -28.52
C GLU A 792 10.56 26.27 -28.99
N GLU A 793 9.29 26.64 -29.06
CA GLU A 793 8.87 28.03 -29.36
C GLU A 793 9.09 28.94 -28.16
N CYS A 794 8.70 28.50 -26.96
CA CYS A 794 8.95 29.21 -25.70
C CYS A 794 10.44 29.43 -25.46
N ASP A 795 11.28 28.42 -25.73
CA ASP A 795 12.74 28.50 -25.62
C ASP A 795 13.31 29.59 -26.53
N ARG A 796 12.89 29.63 -27.80
CA ARG A 796 13.34 30.65 -28.76
C ARG A 796 12.95 32.07 -28.38
N GLU A 797 11.75 32.27 -27.86
CA GLU A 797 11.26 33.60 -27.48
C GLU A 797 11.86 34.06 -26.13
N LEU A 798 11.86 33.20 -25.11
CA LEU A 798 12.45 33.51 -23.81
C LEU A 798 13.97 33.74 -23.89
N ALA A 799 14.70 32.95 -24.67
CA ALA A 799 16.16 33.08 -24.80
C ALA A 799 16.61 34.46 -25.36
N ARG A 800 15.74 35.16 -26.12
CA ARG A 800 16.02 36.54 -26.61
C ARG A 800 16.10 37.56 -25.48
N HIS A 801 15.40 37.30 -24.38
CA HIS A 801 15.34 38.18 -23.22
C HIS A 801 16.24 37.70 -22.08
N THR A 802 16.27 36.39 -21.83
CA THR A 802 16.98 35.79 -20.69
C THR A 802 18.45 35.48 -20.95
N GLY A 803 18.84 35.28 -22.22
CA GLY A 803 20.21 34.88 -22.61
C GLY A 803 20.57 33.42 -22.30
N TRP A 804 19.62 32.58 -21.87
CA TRP A 804 19.80 31.15 -21.64
C TRP A 804 18.65 30.32 -22.24
N SER A 805 18.86 29.02 -22.45
CA SER A 805 17.87 28.09 -23.01
C SER A 805 17.14 27.35 -21.89
N LEU A 806 15.81 27.40 -21.89
CA LEU A 806 14.97 26.64 -20.96
C LEU A 806 15.06 25.15 -21.21
N ILE A 807 15.22 24.73 -22.48
CA ILE A 807 15.42 23.32 -22.80
C ILE A 807 16.74 22.82 -22.21
N HIS A 808 17.80 23.65 -22.22
CA HIS A 808 19.06 23.30 -21.57
C HIS A 808 18.89 23.11 -20.06
N GLU A 809 18.28 24.09 -19.35
CA GLU A 809 18.02 24.00 -17.90
C GLU A 809 17.16 22.79 -17.54
N LEU A 810 16.11 22.50 -18.32
CA LEU A 810 15.27 21.32 -18.12
C LEU A 810 16.07 20.01 -18.14
N PHE A 811 17.20 19.95 -18.87
CA PHE A 811 18.06 18.76 -18.97
C PHE A 811 19.31 18.79 -18.07
N LEU A 812 19.47 19.78 -17.17
CA LEU A 812 20.52 19.76 -16.13
C LEU A 812 20.14 18.83 -14.97
N ASP A 813 21.06 17.94 -14.56
CA ASP A 813 20.89 17.10 -13.38
C ASP A 813 21.37 17.85 -12.11
N GLU A 814 20.96 17.40 -10.93
CA GLU A 814 21.51 17.88 -9.65
C GLU A 814 23.03 17.65 -9.58
N PRO A 815 23.86 18.63 -9.16
CA PRO A 815 23.52 19.90 -8.51
C PRO A 815 23.57 21.12 -9.45
N ASP A 816 23.57 20.94 -10.78
CA ASP A 816 23.75 22.03 -11.74
C ASP A 816 22.43 22.76 -12.07
N ALA A 817 21.28 22.17 -11.72
CA ALA A 817 19.96 22.75 -11.94
C ALA A 817 19.63 23.91 -10.97
N ARG A 818 18.98 24.96 -11.47
CA ARG A 818 18.68 26.19 -10.71
C ARG A 818 17.23 26.24 -10.21
N THR A 819 16.81 25.22 -9.47
CA THR A 819 15.42 25.03 -8.99
C THR A 819 14.93 26.08 -7.99
N ASP A 820 15.82 26.70 -7.22
CA ASP A 820 15.48 27.80 -6.31
C ASP A 820 15.50 29.19 -6.98
N ASP A 821 15.97 29.28 -8.23
CA ASP A 821 16.08 30.55 -8.95
C ASP A 821 14.75 30.93 -9.62
N VAL A 822 14.00 31.86 -9.00
CA VAL A 822 12.73 32.39 -9.52
C VAL A 822 12.84 32.92 -10.95
N GLY A 823 13.97 33.55 -11.30
CA GLY A 823 14.24 34.09 -12.63
C GLY A 823 14.65 33.04 -13.67
N VAL A 824 14.66 31.77 -13.30
CA VAL A 824 14.83 30.61 -14.19
C VAL A 824 13.55 29.77 -14.20
N MET A 825 13.02 29.50 -13.01
CA MET A 825 11.91 28.56 -12.85
C MET A 825 10.54 29.14 -13.20
N GLN A 826 10.28 30.44 -13.04
CA GLN A 826 9.03 31.03 -13.57
C GLN A 826 8.91 30.94 -15.10
N PRO A 827 9.92 31.33 -15.90
CA PRO A 827 9.93 31.07 -17.35
C PRO A 827 9.68 29.62 -17.73
N ILE A 828 10.24 28.66 -16.97
CA ILE A 828 10.03 27.22 -17.21
C ILE A 828 8.59 26.82 -16.86
N ILE A 829 8.05 27.20 -15.71
CA ILE A 829 6.66 26.89 -15.30
C ILE A 829 5.66 27.45 -16.32
N PHE A 830 5.84 28.69 -16.78
CA PHE A 830 5.05 29.28 -17.86
C PHE A 830 5.10 28.43 -19.15
N ALA A 831 6.29 28.04 -19.60
CA ALA A 831 6.45 27.22 -20.80
C ALA A 831 5.81 25.83 -20.66
N LEU A 832 5.92 25.21 -19.48
CA LEU A 832 5.28 23.94 -19.16
C LEU A 832 3.75 24.06 -19.18
N GLN A 833 3.18 25.11 -18.56
CA GLN A 833 1.72 25.33 -18.53
C GLN A 833 1.14 25.52 -19.93
N VAL A 834 1.75 26.37 -20.76
CA VAL A 834 1.33 26.56 -22.16
C VAL A 834 1.51 25.25 -22.94
N GLY A 835 2.60 24.50 -22.71
CA GLY A 835 2.84 23.19 -23.31
C GLY A 835 1.78 22.14 -22.96
N ILE A 836 1.40 22.02 -21.69
CA ILE A 836 0.37 21.08 -21.21
C ILE A 836 -0.99 21.42 -21.81
N ALA A 837 -1.41 22.68 -21.76
CA ALA A 837 -2.70 23.11 -22.32
C ALA A 837 -2.80 22.81 -23.82
N ARG A 838 -1.71 23.06 -24.58
CA ARG A 838 -1.64 22.74 -26.01
C ARG A 838 -1.58 21.24 -26.30
N TRP A 839 -1.01 20.44 -25.41
CA TRP A 839 -1.05 18.98 -25.53
C TRP A 839 -2.45 18.42 -25.29
N LEU A 840 -3.18 18.92 -24.28
CA LEU A 840 -4.60 18.56 -24.04
C LEU A 840 -5.51 18.96 -25.21
N GLU A 841 -5.33 20.17 -25.77
CA GLU A 841 -6.02 20.58 -27.01
C GLU A 841 -5.75 19.62 -28.18
N ALA A 842 -4.48 19.22 -28.38
CA ALA A 842 -4.10 18.27 -29.42
C ALA A 842 -4.60 16.84 -29.17
N ALA A 843 -4.82 16.47 -27.90
CA ALA A 843 -5.44 15.21 -27.48
C ALA A 843 -6.97 15.22 -27.60
N GLY A 844 -7.59 16.35 -27.98
CA GLY A 844 -9.04 16.47 -28.17
C GLY A 844 -9.81 17.02 -26.97
N VAL A 845 -9.13 17.51 -25.94
CA VAL A 845 -9.74 18.19 -24.78
C VAL A 845 -9.39 19.68 -24.79
N PRO A 846 -10.06 20.51 -25.61
CA PRO A 846 -9.84 21.96 -25.60
C PRO A 846 -10.53 22.59 -24.37
N PRO A 847 -9.92 23.63 -23.75
CA PRO A 847 -10.59 24.42 -22.73
C PRO A 847 -11.73 25.25 -23.33
N MET A 848 -12.87 25.30 -22.64
CA MET A 848 -13.98 26.21 -22.95
C MET A 848 -13.83 27.57 -22.26
N ALA A 849 -13.17 27.62 -21.11
CA ALA A 849 -12.70 28.83 -20.45
C ALA A 849 -11.37 28.55 -19.71
N ILE A 850 -10.69 29.61 -19.27
CA ILE A 850 -9.43 29.47 -18.52
C ILE A 850 -9.29 30.54 -17.43
N ALA A 851 -8.65 30.16 -16.32
CA ALA A 851 -8.15 31.09 -15.30
C ALA A 851 -6.66 30.82 -15.04
N GLY A 852 -5.97 31.77 -14.41
CA GLY A 852 -4.61 31.57 -13.90
C GLY A 852 -4.49 31.92 -12.42
N HIS A 853 -3.36 31.59 -11.82
CA HIS A 853 -3.00 32.02 -10.46
C HIS A 853 -1.59 32.62 -10.51
N SER A 854 -1.46 33.88 -10.10
CA SER A 854 -0.19 34.62 -10.14
C SER A 854 0.46 34.53 -11.54
N ILE A 855 1.68 34.00 -11.67
CA ILE A 855 2.36 33.77 -12.97
C ILE A 855 1.52 32.95 -13.98
N GLY A 856 0.64 32.07 -13.49
CA GLY A 856 -0.29 31.30 -14.31
C GLY A 856 -1.31 32.18 -15.07
N GLU A 857 -1.55 33.41 -14.63
CA GLU A 857 -2.38 34.41 -15.33
C GLU A 857 -1.79 34.75 -16.72
N VAL A 858 -0.45 34.79 -16.83
CA VAL A 858 0.24 35.05 -18.10
C VAL A 858 0.13 33.86 -19.04
N ALA A 859 0.25 32.64 -18.52
CA ALA A 859 0.01 31.42 -19.29
C ALA A 859 -1.46 31.32 -19.76
N ALA A 860 -2.40 31.69 -18.88
CA ALA A 860 -3.83 31.76 -19.20
C ALA A 860 -4.11 32.75 -20.34
N CYS A 861 -3.51 33.95 -20.34
CA CYS A 861 -3.63 34.91 -21.45
C CYS A 861 -3.12 34.36 -22.79
N VAL A 862 -2.03 33.58 -22.80
CA VAL A 862 -1.49 32.98 -24.04
C VAL A 862 -2.36 31.84 -24.55
N VAL A 863 -2.88 31.00 -23.66
CA VAL A 863 -3.81 29.91 -24.01
C VAL A 863 -5.17 30.49 -24.42
N ALA A 864 -5.64 31.57 -23.79
CA ALA A 864 -6.83 32.32 -24.22
C ALA A 864 -6.63 33.04 -25.57
N GLY A 865 -5.39 33.22 -26.03
CA GLY A 865 -5.06 33.97 -27.26
C GLY A 865 -5.13 35.49 -27.10
N ILE A 866 -5.22 35.99 -25.86
CA ILE A 866 -5.21 37.41 -25.52
C ILE A 866 -3.81 38.00 -25.74
N LEU A 867 -2.76 37.28 -25.34
CA LEU A 867 -1.36 37.61 -25.64
C LEU A 867 -0.77 36.61 -26.63
N ASP A 868 0.20 37.07 -27.43
CA ASP A 868 1.07 36.16 -28.16
C ASP A 868 2.35 35.84 -27.37
N LEU A 869 3.08 34.83 -27.84
CA LEU A 869 4.23 34.30 -27.13
C LEU A 869 5.41 35.29 -27.02
N PRO A 870 5.72 36.14 -28.02
CA PRO A 870 6.72 37.20 -27.86
C PRO A 870 6.39 38.24 -26.77
N ASP A 871 5.14 38.72 -26.70
CA ASP A 871 4.72 39.66 -25.65
C ASP A 871 4.71 38.98 -24.27
N ALA A 872 4.24 37.73 -24.19
CA ALA A 872 4.27 36.96 -22.94
C ALA A 872 5.70 36.60 -22.48
N ALA A 873 6.61 36.26 -23.39
CA ALA A 873 8.01 35.95 -23.06
C ALA A 873 8.74 37.18 -22.51
N ARG A 874 8.52 38.37 -23.10
CA ARG A 874 9.01 39.65 -22.57
C ARG A 874 8.45 39.93 -21.17
N LEU A 875 7.15 39.74 -21.00
CA LEU A 875 6.46 39.93 -19.72
C LEU A 875 7.04 39.01 -18.63
N VAL A 876 7.07 37.69 -18.85
CA VAL A 876 7.56 36.69 -17.88
C VAL A 876 9.04 36.93 -17.52
N HIS A 877 9.87 37.36 -18.48
CA HIS A 877 11.24 37.76 -18.20
C HIS A 877 11.31 38.95 -17.22
N HIS A 878 10.60 40.05 -17.48
CA HIS A 878 10.64 41.23 -16.60
C HIS A 878 9.96 40.98 -15.26
N TYR A 879 8.89 40.20 -15.23
CA TYR A 879 8.20 39.76 -14.02
C TYR A 879 9.17 39.06 -13.06
N SER A 880 9.86 38.03 -13.57
CA SER A 880 10.76 37.20 -12.79
C SER A 880 12.12 37.86 -12.48
N ASP A 881 12.65 38.72 -13.36
CA ASP A 881 13.87 39.49 -13.10
C ASP A 881 13.68 40.58 -12.03
N GLN A 882 12.55 41.30 -12.04
CA GLN A 882 12.27 42.31 -11.02
C GLN A 882 11.97 41.67 -9.66
N GLN A 883 11.17 40.60 -9.63
CA GLN A 883 10.93 39.83 -8.40
C GLN A 883 12.22 39.31 -7.76
N ARG A 884 13.18 38.82 -8.55
CA ARG A 884 14.51 38.37 -8.07
C ARG A 884 15.25 39.45 -7.25
N ARG A 885 14.98 40.73 -7.48
CA ARG A 885 15.65 41.86 -6.77
C ARG A 885 15.08 42.14 -5.37
N VAL A 886 13.87 41.66 -5.09
CA VAL A 886 13.17 41.81 -3.79
C VAL A 886 12.94 40.47 -3.08
N THR A 887 13.27 39.35 -3.73
CA THR A 887 13.37 38.01 -3.14
C THR A 887 14.49 37.99 -2.09
N GLY A 888 14.21 37.50 -0.88
CA GLY A 888 15.18 37.51 0.22
C GLY A 888 14.74 36.69 1.44
N PRO A 889 15.65 36.40 2.38
CA PRO A 889 15.37 35.53 3.52
C PRO A 889 14.39 36.14 4.53
N ASP A 890 14.21 37.46 4.51
CA ASP A 890 13.37 38.20 5.47
C ASP A 890 11.89 38.26 5.03
N CYS A 891 11.55 37.79 3.83
CA CYS A 891 10.17 37.66 3.36
C CYS A 891 9.76 36.20 3.16
N GLY A 892 8.47 35.97 3.02
CA GLY A 892 7.93 34.65 2.70
C GLY A 892 6.42 34.66 2.52
N MET A 893 5.85 33.45 2.47
CA MET A 893 4.41 33.21 2.44
C MET A 893 4.01 32.13 3.45
N ALA A 894 2.78 32.19 3.95
CA ALA A 894 2.19 31.14 4.77
C ALA A 894 0.77 30.82 4.29
N ALA A 895 0.42 29.53 4.28
CA ALA A 895 -0.89 29.04 3.90
C ALA A 895 -1.69 28.63 5.15
N PHE A 896 -2.98 28.94 5.16
CA PHE A 896 -3.89 28.79 6.30
C PHE A 896 -5.20 28.14 5.83
N GLY A 897 -5.69 27.17 6.61
CA GLY A 897 -7.01 26.54 6.47
C GLY A 897 -8.16 27.40 7.00
N LEU A 898 -8.08 28.72 6.79
CA LEU A 898 -9.05 29.74 7.21
C LEU A 898 -9.45 30.61 6.03
N SER A 899 -10.61 31.24 6.13
CA SER A 899 -11.04 32.31 5.22
C SER A 899 -10.19 33.57 5.37
N ALA A 900 -10.27 34.47 4.39
CA ALA A 900 -9.56 35.75 4.44
C ALA A 900 -10.16 36.70 5.49
N GLU A 901 -11.45 36.52 5.80
CA GLU A 901 -12.22 37.25 6.79
C GLU A 901 -11.79 36.87 8.21
N GLU A 902 -11.56 35.58 8.49
CA GLU A 902 -11.04 35.09 9.78
C GLU A 902 -9.58 35.54 10.04
N LEU A 903 -8.79 35.74 8.97
CA LEU A 903 -7.41 36.22 9.06
C LEU A 903 -7.29 37.75 9.11
N ALA A 904 -8.38 38.50 8.95
CA ALA A 904 -8.35 39.96 8.86
C ALA A 904 -7.71 40.63 10.10
N GLU A 905 -7.88 40.06 11.28
CA GLU A 905 -7.30 40.55 12.55
C GLU A 905 -5.78 40.36 12.65
N HIS A 906 -5.19 39.50 11.79
CA HIS A 906 -3.76 39.15 11.80
C HIS A 906 -2.97 39.90 10.71
N LEU A 907 -3.61 40.81 9.97
CA LEU A 907 -2.96 41.62 8.93
C LEU A 907 -2.24 42.82 9.54
N THR A 908 -1.08 43.17 8.99
CA THR A 908 -0.21 44.26 9.45
C THR A 908 0.24 45.13 8.27
N ASP A 909 0.97 46.21 8.54
CA ASP A 909 1.65 46.97 7.48
C ASP A 909 2.70 46.10 6.72
N GLY A 910 3.21 45.04 7.36
CA GLY A 910 4.21 44.11 6.82
C GLY A 910 3.64 42.82 6.21
N VAL A 911 2.39 42.44 6.53
CA VAL A 911 1.75 41.17 6.13
C VAL A 911 0.36 41.41 5.53
N SER A 912 0.15 40.97 4.29
CA SER A 912 -1.15 41.06 3.61
C SER A 912 -1.62 39.73 3.02
N ILE A 913 -2.91 39.65 2.69
CA ILE A 913 -3.46 38.53 1.93
C ILE A 913 -2.80 38.48 0.56
N ALA A 914 -2.17 37.36 0.25
CA ALA A 914 -1.54 37.06 -1.04
C ALA A 914 -2.49 36.34 -1.99
N GLY A 915 -3.36 35.48 -1.46
CA GLY A 915 -4.32 34.73 -2.27
C GLY A 915 -5.52 34.23 -1.45
N ARG A 916 -6.71 34.43 -2.01
CA ARG A 916 -7.98 33.78 -1.64
C ARG A 916 -8.12 32.57 -2.56
N ASN A 917 -7.53 31.44 -2.18
CA ASN A 917 -7.41 30.29 -3.08
C ASN A 917 -8.68 29.43 -3.12
N GLY A 918 -9.43 29.39 -2.01
CA GLY A 918 -10.74 28.74 -1.89
C GLY A 918 -11.46 29.24 -0.62
N PRO A 919 -12.71 28.81 -0.36
CA PRO A 919 -13.54 29.33 0.74
C PRO A 919 -12.88 29.29 2.13
N ARG A 920 -12.03 28.29 2.38
CA ARG A 920 -11.24 28.14 3.63
C ARG A 920 -9.77 27.85 3.34
N THR A 921 -9.24 28.43 2.27
CA THR A 921 -7.80 28.33 1.92
C THR A 921 -7.27 29.70 1.55
N THR A 922 -6.55 30.32 2.49
CA THR A 922 -5.97 31.65 2.32
C THR A 922 -4.45 31.60 2.44
N VAL A 923 -3.75 32.39 1.63
CA VAL A 923 -2.31 32.60 1.72
C VAL A 923 -2.04 34.03 2.14
N LEU A 924 -1.17 34.23 3.13
CA LEU A 924 -0.60 35.53 3.48
C LEU A 924 0.84 35.62 2.97
N ALA A 925 1.29 36.82 2.60
CA ALA A 925 2.68 37.12 2.22
C ALA A 925 3.15 38.42 2.86
N GLY A 926 4.44 38.50 3.16
CA GLY A 926 5.00 39.64 3.90
C GLY A 926 6.31 39.33 4.62
N ASP A 927 6.53 40.05 5.72
CA ASP A 927 7.64 39.80 6.66
C ASP A 927 7.59 38.38 7.23
N ARG A 928 8.72 37.68 7.17
CA ARG A 928 8.82 36.26 7.56
C ARG A 928 8.71 36.05 9.07
N ALA A 929 9.18 36.99 9.88
CA ALA A 929 9.11 36.87 11.34
C ALA A 929 7.68 37.12 11.84
N GLU A 930 6.98 38.09 11.26
CA GLU A 930 5.55 38.32 11.52
C GLU A 930 4.69 37.12 11.07
N LEU A 931 4.90 36.61 9.84
CA LEU A 931 4.23 35.39 9.36
C LEU A 931 4.50 34.18 10.26
N ALA A 932 5.74 33.97 10.71
CA ALA A 932 6.08 32.88 11.61
C ALA A 932 5.40 33.02 12.99
N ALA A 933 5.20 34.25 13.48
CA ALA A 933 4.46 34.50 14.73
C ALA A 933 2.97 34.17 14.57
N ILE A 934 2.34 34.61 13.47
CA ILE A 934 0.93 34.29 13.15
C ILE A 934 0.73 32.78 13.00
N VAL A 935 1.65 32.09 12.31
CA VAL A 935 1.62 30.61 12.18
C VAL A 935 1.75 29.95 13.56
N ALA A 936 2.68 30.38 14.40
CA ALA A 936 2.85 29.79 15.74
C ALA A 936 1.64 30.03 16.66
N GLU A 937 1.01 31.21 16.59
CA GLU A 937 -0.21 31.53 17.34
C GLU A 937 -1.38 30.65 16.91
N LEU A 938 -1.60 30.50 15.61
CA LEU A 938 -2.73 29.73 15.06
C LEU A 938 -2.51 28.21 15.21
N GLN A 939 -1.27 27.71 15.09
CA GLN A 939 -0.93 26.33 15.43
C GLN A 939 -1.18 26.00 16.91
N ALA A 940 -0.94 26.95 17.82
CA ALA A 940 -1.27 26.78 19.24
C ALA A 940 -2.80 26.76 19.54
N ARG A 941 -3.64 27.00 18.51
CA ARG A 941 -5.10 26.90 18.54
C ARG A 941 -5.62 25.77 17.62
N ASP A 942 -4.78 24.80 17.28
CA ASP A 942 -5.06 23.66 16.39
C ASP A 942 -5.55 24.05 14.97
N VAL A 943 -5.22 25.26 14.49
CA VAL A 943 -5.51 25.68 13.11
C VAL A 943 -4.45 25.11 12.16
N LEU A 944 -4.91 24.50 11.07
CA LEU A 944 -4.03 24.02 10.00
C LEU A 944 -3.37 25.20 9.27
N CYS A 945 -2.11 25.47 9.56
CA CYS A 945 -1.31 26.43 8.81
C CYS A 945 0.19 26.07 8.76
N ALA A 946 0.87 26.53 7.71
CA ALA A 946 2.29 26.26 7.49
C ALA A 946 2.96 27.37 6.66
N MET A 947 4.25 27.60 6.93
CA MET A 947 5.11 28.41 6.05
C MET A 947 5.28 27.69 4.70
N VAL A 948 5.04 28.42 3.61
CA VAL A 948 5.28 27.94 2.24
C VAL A 948 6.78 28.05 1.94
N ARG A 949 7.36 27.04 1.29
CA ARG A 949 8.79 27.02 0.91
C ARG A 949 9.07 27.90 -0.32
N VAL A 950 8.76 29.19 -0.23
CA VAL A 950 9.03 30.19 -1.26
C VAL A 950 9.42 31.51 -0.59
N ASP A 951 10.65 31.97 -0.83
CA ASP A 951 11.22 33.22 -0.28
C ASP A 951 10.83 34.45 -1.14
N LEU A 952 9.59 34.49 -1.64
CA LEU A 952 9.09 35.45 -2.62
C LEU A 952 7.98 36.32 -2.01
N PRO A 953 8.09 37.67 -2.03
CA PRO A 953 7.08 38.56 -1.45
C PRO A 953 5.92 38.90 -2.40
N ALA A 954 5.62 38.06 -3.40
CA ALA A 954 4.56 38.36 -4.36
C ALA A 954 3.20 38.57 -3.66
N HIS A 955 2.37 39.46 -4.21
CA HIS A 955 1.06 39.84 -3.66
C HIS A 955 1.12 40.50 -2.25
N SER A 956 2.27 41.11 -1.88
CA SER A 956 2.47 41.83 -0.61
C SER A 956 3.02 43.26 -0.82
N PRO A 957 3.07 44.13 0.20
CA PRO A 957 3.70 45.46 0.10
C PRO A 957 5.19 45.45 -0.25
N ALA A 958 5.92 44.36 0.01
CA ALA A 958 7.36 44.30 -0.21
C ALA A 958 7.79 44.32 -1.70
N ILE A 959 6.85 44.29 -2.64
CA ILE A 959 7.10 44.54 -4.08
C ILE A 959 6.75 45.96 -4.53
N ASP A 960 6.12 46.80 -3.69
CA ASP A 960 5.85 48.20 -4.03
C ASP A 960 7.10 48.96 -4.57
N PRO A 961 8.34 48.72 -4.09
CA PRO A 961 9.54 49.33 -4.64
C PRO A 961 9.89 48.99 -6.11
N ILE A 962 9.35 47.91 -6.68
CA ILE A 962 9.64 47.47 -8.06
C ILE A 962 8.51 47.75 -9.04
N MET A 963 7.35 48.26 -8.60
CA MET A 963 6.14 48.36 -9.45
C MET A 963 6.31 49.30 -10.64
N ASP A 964 6.78 50.53 -10.40
CA ASP A 964 7.04 51.53 -11.46
C ASP A 964 8.13 51.07 -12.44
N ASP A 965 9.10 50.28 -11.97
CA ASP A 965 10.17 49.73 -12.80
C ASP A 965 9.70 48.52 -13.63
N LEU A 966 8.83 47.68 -13.06
CA LEU A 966 8.23 46.56 -13.75
C LEU A 966 7.29 47.02 -14.87
N GLU A 967 6.37 47.95 -14.58
CA GLU A 967 5.43 48.46 -15.58
C GLU A 967 6.16 49.13 -16.76
N ARG A 968 7.19 49.93 -16.47
CA ARG A 968 8.06 50.53 -17.50
C ARG A 968 8.89 49.51 -18.27
N ALA A 969 9.34 48.42 -17.64
CA ALA A 969 10.13 47.38 -18.29
C ALA A 969 9.28 46.48 -19.23
N ILE A 970 8.05 46.13 -18.82
CA ILE A 970 7.10 45.39 -19.68
C ILE A 970 6.80 46.20 -20.96
N GLY A 971 6.60 47.51 -20.79
CA GLY A 971 6.30 48.44 -21.88
C GLY A 971 4.93 48.17 -22.51
N THR A 972 4.73 48.61 -23.76
CA THR A 972 3.46 48.38 -24.46
C THR A 972 3.28 46.89 -24.77
N LEU A 973 2.16 46.31 -24.33
CA LEU A 973 1.68 45.00 -24.78
C LEU A 973 0.65 45.19 -25.91
N THR A 974 0.49 44.17 -26.75
CA THR A 974 -0.41 44.17 -27.91
C THR A 974 -1.53 43.13 -27.74
N PRO A 975 -2.41 43.28 -26.73
CA PRO A 975 -3.45 42.29 -26.48
C PRO A 975 -4.46 42.23 -27.62
N ARG A 976 -5.09 41.06 -27.79
CA ARG A 976 -6.02 40.73 -28.87
C ARG A 976 -7.30 40.12 -28.31
N PRO A 977 -8.42 40.15 -29.06
CA PRO A 977 -9.60 39.37 -28.70
C PRO A 977 -9.25 37.89 -28.48
N GLY A 978 -9.56 37.36 -27.30
CA GLY A 978 -9.33 35.96 -26.97
C GLY A 978 -10.19 35.01 -27.83
N ARG A 979 -9.71 33.79 -28.02
CA ARG A 979 -10.46 32.68 -28.67
C ARG A 979 -11.41 31.96 -27.71
N ILE A 980 -11.20 32.10 -26.40
CA ILE A 980 -12.02 31.56 -25.31
C ILE A 980 -12.08 32.60 -24.18
N PRO A 981 -13.15 32.61 -23.36
CA PRO A 981 -13.22 33.41 -22.14
C PRO A 981 -12.04 33.14 -21.20
N MET A 982 -11.52 34.20 -20.60
CA MET A 982 -10.55 34.12 -19.51
C MET A 982 -11.14 34.78 -18.27
N ILE A 983 -11.22 34.04 -17.17
CA ILE A 983 -11.61 34.59 -15.87
C ILE A 983 -10.34 35.04 -15.14
N SER A 984 -10.29 36.33 -14.82
CA SER A 984 -9.14 36.96 -14.18
C SER A 984 -9.09 36.63 -12.70
N SER A 985 -7.96 36.14 -12.22
CA SER A 985 -7.70 36.03 -10.78
C SER A 985 -7.30 37.37 -10.13
N VAL A 986 -7.29 38.47 -10.89
CA VAL A 986 -7.00 39.83 -10.40
C VAL A 986 -8.30 40.57 -10.08
N THR A 987 -9.37 40.31 -10.83
CA THR A 987 -10.68 40.95 -10.66
C THR A 987 -11.79 40.02 -10.17
N GLY A 988 -11.61 38.69 -10.29
CA GLY A 988 -12.66 37.69 -10.02
C GLY A 988 -13.68 37.52 -11.16
N GLU A 989 -13.50 38.25 -12.28
CA GLU A 989 -14.48 38.36 -13.38
C GLU A 989 -13.83 38.08 -14.74
N GLU A 990 -14.65 37.95 -15.80
CA GLU A 990 -14.15 37.77 -17.17
C GLU A 990 -13.31 38.99 -17.63
N LEU A 991 -12.13 38.73 -18.17
CA LEU A 991 -11.17 39.73 -18.60
C LEU A 991 -11.53 40.31 -19.97
N ASP A 992 -11.93 41.59 -20.03
CA ASP A 992 -11.85 42.35 -21.29
C ASP A 992 -10.38 42.40 -21.72
N TRP A 993 -10.06 41.73 -22.82
CA TRP A 993 -8.70 41.64 -23.38
C TRP A 993 -8.00 43.00 -23.52
N ARG A 994 -8.73 44.10 -23.70
CA ARG A 994 -8.15 45.46 -23.77
C ARG A 994 -7.48 45.89 -22.46
N GLN A 995 -7.87 45.29 -21.35
CA GLN A 995 -7.34 45.57 -20.02
C GLN A 995 -6.02 44.85 -19.76
N ALA A 996 -5.65 43.83 -20.54
CA ALA A 996 -4.39 43.05 -20.44
C ALA A 996 -3.15 43.88 -20.85
N THR A 997 -2.89 44.92 -20.06
CA THR A 997 -1.87 45.96 -20.21
C THR A 997 -0.72 45.71 -19.23
N ALA A 998 0.39 46.46 -19.36
CA ALA A 998 1.48 46.39 -18.39
C ALA A 998 1.00 46.69 -16.95
N SER A 999 0.14 47.69 -16.77
CA SER A 999 -0.46 48.05 -15.49
C SER A 999 -1.34 46.93 -14.91
N TYR A 1000 -1.99 46.12 -15.75
CA TYR A 1000 -2.75 44.95 -15.30
C TYR A 1000 -1.85 43.86 -14.76
N PHE A 1001 -0.77 43.49 -15.45
CA PHE A 1001 0.15 42.47 -14.95
C PHE A 1001 1.01 42.96 -13.78
N ALA A 1002 1.31 44.26 -13.72
CA ALA A 1002 1.83 44.88 -12.51
C ALA A 1002 0.83 44.72 -11.33
N ASN A 1003 -0.45 45.01 -11.53
CA ASN A 1003 -1.47 44.75 -10.50
C ASN A 1003 -1.62 43.26 -10.17
N ASN A 1004 -1.49 42.34 -11.14
CA ASN A 1004 -1.49 40.89 -10.87
C ASN A 1004 -0.39 40.52 -9.87
N LEU A 1005 0.80 41.10 -9.98
CA LEU A 1005 1.88 40.87 -9.03
C LEU A 1005 1.58 41.40 -7.62
N ARG A 1006 0.86 42.52 -7.52
CA ARG A 1006 0.70 43.29 -6.26
C ARG A 1006 -0.61 43.06 -5.50
N ARG A 1007 -1.69 42.74 -6.21
CA ARG A 1007 -3.01 42.50 -5.63
C ARG A 1007 -3.14 41.05 -5.16
N PRO A 1008 -4.00 40.76 -4.17
CA PRO A 1008 -4.30 39.39 -3.77
C PRO A 1008 -4.88 38.61 -4.95
N VAL A 1009 -4.52 37.34 -5.07
CA VAL A 1009 -5.10 36.44 -6.07
C VAL A 1009 -6.51 36.01 -5.65
N LEU A 1010 -7.51 36.36 -6.44
CA LEU A 1010 -8.93 36.06 -6.25
C LEU A 1010 -9.33 34.75 -6.94
N LEU A 1011 -8.60 33.66 -6.66
CA LEU A 1011 -8.87 32.36 -7.31
C LEU A 1011 -10.22 31.77 -6.87
N ALA A 1012 -10.63 31.95 -5.62
CA ALA A 1012 -11.95 31.49 -5.15
C ALA A 1012 -13.07 32.09 -6.00
N ASP A 1013 -13.09 33.42 -6.17
CA ASP A 1013 -14.07 34.14 -6.98
C ASP A 1013 -14.03 33.71 -8.46
N ALA A 1014 -12.81 33.60 -9.03
CA ALA A 1014 -12.64 33.12 -10.40
C ALA A 1014 -13.11 31.66 -10.59
N THR A 1015 -12.91 30.80 -9.58
CA THR A 1015 -13.38 29.40 -9.59
C THR A 1015 -14.90 29.35 -9.48
N SER A 1016 -15.51 30.11 -8.58
CA SER A 1016 -16.97 30.25 -8.48
C SER A 1016 -17.60 30.81 -9.77
N HIS A 1017 -16.89 31.65 -10.53
CA HIS A 1017 -17.32 32.08 -11.86
C HIS A 1017 -17.27 30.91 -12.86
N LEU A 1018 -16.14 30.19 -12.95
CA LEU A 1018 -16.00 29.04 -13.85
C LEU A 1018 -17.07 27.96 -13.59
N LEU A 1019 -17.35 27.65 -12.31
CA LEU A 1019 -18.30 26.62 -11.89
C LEU A 1019 -19.76 26.91 -12.25
N ARG A 1020 -20.11 28.14 -12.69
CA ARG A 1020 -21.44 28.44 -13.25
C ARG A 1020 -21.71 27.68 -14.54
N ASP A 1021 -20.66 27.34 -15.28
CA ASP A 1021 -20.71 26.96 -16.70
C ASP A 1021 -19.72 25.85 -17.10
N HIS A 1022 -19.09 25.16 -16.14
CA HIS A 1022 -18.08 24.13 -16.43
C HIS A 1022 -18.21 22.91 -15.51
N ASP A 1023 -18.26 21.72 -16.12
CA ASP A 1023 -18.44 20.43 -15.44
C ASP A 1023 -17.10 19.86 -14.93
N VAL A 1024 -15.97 20.40 -15.40
CA VAL A 1024 -14.62 19.93 -15.07
C VAL A 1024 -13.66 21.11 -14.96
N LEU A 1025 -12.86 21.12 -13.89
CA LEU A 1025 -11.74 22.04 -13.70
C LEU A 1025 -10.43 21.26 -13.84
N VAL A 1026 -9.59 21.61 -14.83
CA VAL A 1026 -8.30 20.97 -15.05
C VAL A 1026 -7.17 21.88 -14.53
N GLU A 1027 -6.51 21.48 -13.45
CA GLU A 1027 -5.35 22.18 -12.92
C GLU A 1027 -4.12 21.94 -13.81
N ILE A 1028 -3.76 22.95 -14.60
CA ILE A 1028 -2.60 22.97 -15.47
C ILE A 1028 -1.36 23.32 -14.63
N SER A 1029 -0.61 22.27 -14.26
CA SER A 1029 0.49 22.34 -13.30
C SER A 1029 1.60 21.33 -13.60
N ALA A 1030 2.82 21.61 -13.14
CA ALA A 1030 3.94 20.65 -13.10
C ALA A 1030 3.88 19.73 -11.86
N HIS A 1031 3.17 20.16 -10.82
CA HIS A 1031 2.73 19.39 -9.66
C HIS A 1031 1.48 20.08 -9.07
N PRO A 1032 0.46 19.35 -8.60
CA PRO A 1032 -0.82 19.96 -8.25
C PRO A 1032 -0.72 20.65 -6.89
N VAL A 1033 -1.07 21.93 -6.85
CA VAL A 1033 -1.00 22.79 -5.65
C VAL A 1033 -2.32 23.52 -5.38
N LEU A 1034 -3.18 23.64 -6.39
CA LEU A 1034 -4.51 24.23 -6.28
C LEU A 1034 -5.61 23.18 -6.08
N ALA A 1035 -5.37 21.90 -6.41
CA ALA A 1035 -6.35 20.82 -6.36
C ALA A 1035 -7.24 20.81 -5.10
N HIS A 1036 -6.66 21.00 -3.91
CA HIS A 1036 -7.44 21.06 -2.66
C HIS A 1036 -8.38 22.29 -2.60
N ALA A 1037 -7.89 23.46 -3.00
CA ALA A 1037 -8.66 24.71 -2.97
C ALA A 1037 -9.74 24.76 -4.07
N LEU A 1038 -9.45 24.20 -5.26
CA LEU A 1038 -10.42 23.96 -6.32
C LEU A 1038 -11.50 22.99 -5.84
N GLN A 1039 -11.13 21.88 -5.19
CA GLN A 1039 -12.11 20.94 -4.64
C GLN A 1039 -12.96 21.57 -3.54
N GLN A 1040 -12.38 22.38 -2.62
CA GLN A 1040 -13.17 23.15 -1.66
C GLN A 1040 -14.20 24.06 -2.35
N SER A 1041 -13.83 24.71 -3.45
CA SER A 1041 -14.74 25.60 -4.21
C SER A 1041 -15.83 24.83 -4.94
N VAL A 1042 -15.53 23.63 -5.43
CA VAL A 1042 -16.51 22.69 -6.00
C VAL A 1042 -17.51 22.21 -4.94
N ASP A 1043 -17.00 21.80 -3.78
CA ASP A 1043 -17.79 21.27 -2.66
C ASP A 1043 -18.72 22.35 -2.05
N ASP A 1044 -18.24 23.60 -1.97
CA ASP A 1044 -19.00 24.75 -1.44
C ASP A 1044 -20.07 25.27 -2.42
N ALA A 1045 -19.80 25.19 -3.73
CA ALA A 1045 -20.75 25.59 -4.77
C ALA A 1045 -21.82 24.52 -5.08
N ASP A 1046 -21.68 23.29 -4.56
CA ASP A 1046 -22.56 22.13 -4.79
C ASP A 1046 -22.87 21.86 -6.29
N THR A 1047 -21.91 22.17 -7.16
CA THR A 1047 -22.04 21.99 -8.62
C THR A 1047 -21.63 20.59 -9.09
N GLY A 1048 -20.89 19.86 -8.24
CA GLY A 1048 -20.39 18.52 -8.55
C GLY A 1048 -19.43 18.42 -9.72
N ALA A 1049 -18.86 19.55 -10.17
CA ALA A 1049 -17.81 19.56 -11.16
C ALA A 1049 -16.61 18.71 -10.70
N THR A 1050 -15.85 18.14 -11.63
CA THR A 1050 -14.70 17.29 -11.28
C THR A 1050 -13.39 18.07 -11.36
N VAL A 1051 -12.53 18.00 -10.34
CA VAL A 1051 -11.17 18.54 -10.40
C VAL A 1051 -10.22 17.47 -10.95
N VAL A 1052 -9.50 17.78 -12.03
CA VAL A 1052 -8.50 16.90 -12.67
C VAL A 1052 -7.13 17.58 -12.62
N THR A 1053 -6.08 16.84 -12.24
CA THR A 1053 -4.72 17.38 -12.07
C THR A 1053 -3.76 16.82 -13.12
N THR A 1054 -2.89 17.65 -13.73
CA THR A 1054 -2.13 17.24 -14.92
C THR A 1054 -0.84 16.44 -14.69
N MET A 1055 0.16 17.00 -14.00
CA MET A 1055 1.43 16.33 -13.72
C MET A 1055 1.64 16.20 -12.22
N ARG A 1056 2.42 15.21 -11.78
CA ARG A 1056 2.76 15.02 -10.36
C ARG A 1056 4.24 14.69 -10.21
N ARG A 1057 4.92 15.38 -9.28
CA ARG A 1057 6.28 15.04 -8.85
C ARG A 1057 6.35 13.61 -8.30
N GLY A 1058 7.38 12.87 -8.71
CA GLY A 1058 7.59 11.46 -8.31
C GLY A 1058 6.96 10.44 -9.27
N GLU A 1059 6.05 10.88 -10.14
CA GLU A 1059 5.54 10.10 -11.27
C GLU A 1059 6.32 10.45 -12.55
N ASP A 1060 6.26 9.58 -13.57
CA ASP A 1060 6.70 9.97 -14.92
C ASP A 1060 5.71 10.99 -15.48
N ASP A 1061 6.22 12.11 -16.00
CA ASP A 1061 5.40 13.27 -16.39
C ASP A 1061 4.40 12.96 -17.51
N ARG A 1062 4.70 11.95 -18.34
CA ARG A 1062 3.78 11.45 -19.37
C ARG A 1062 2.70 10.53 -18.80
N THR A 1063 3.03 9.71 -17.80
CA THR A 1063 2.04 8.84 -17.14
C THR A 1063 0.96 9.67 -16.45
N GLY A 1064 1.34 10.68 -15.65
CA GLY A 1064 0.36 11.55 -14.96
C GLY A 1064 -0.60 12.25 -15.93
N LEU A 1065 -0.07 12.78 -17.05
CA LEU A 1065 -0.86 13.42 -18.09
C LEU A 1065 -1.77 12.45 -18.86
N LEU A 1066 -1.33 11.20 -19.07
CA LEU A 1066 -2.17 10.16 -19.67
C LEU A 1066 -3.28 9.69 -18.71
N ASP A 1067 -3.03 9.66 -17.41
CA ASP A 1067 -4.07 9.35 -16.42
C ASP A 1067 -5.07 10.50 -16.27
N ALA A 1068 -4.62 11.76 -16.32
CA ALA A 1068 -5.50 12.93 -16.45
C ALA A 1068 -6.38 12.84 -17.70
N LEU A 1069 -5.79 12.49 -18.86
CA LEU A 1069 -6.54 12.29 -20.11
C LEU A 1069 -7.55 11.14 -19.99
N ARG A 1070 -7.18 9.99 -19.40
CA ARG A 1070 -8.09 8.87 -19.16
C ARG A 1070 -9.24 9.23 -18.23
N THR A 1071 -9.01 10.08 -17.22
CA THR A 1071 -10.08 10.62 -16.37
C THR A 1071 -11.03 11.49 -17.20
N LEU A 1072 -10.49 12.36 -18.06
CA LEU A 1072 -11.28 13.23 -18.96
C LEU A 1072 -12.07 12.43 -20.02
N GLU A 1073 -11.50 11.35 -20.55
CA GLU A 1073 -12.18 10.42 -21.48
C GLU A 1073 -13.29 9.58 -20.81
N GLY A 1074 -13.26 9.45 -19.49
CA GLY A 1074 -14.28 8.74 -18.70
C GLY A 1074 -15.46 9.60 -18.22
N LEU A 1075 -15.43 10.92 -18.44
CA LEU A 1075 -16.38 11.91 -17.91
C LEU A 1075 -17.43 12.41 -18.94
#